data_AF-A0A957PYE7-F1
#
_entry.id   AF-A0A957PYE7-F1
#
_cell.length_a   1.000
_cell.length_b   1.000
_cell.length_c   1.000
_cell.angle_alpha   90.00
_cell.angle_beta   90.00
_cell.angle_gamma   90.00
#
_symmetry.space_group_name_H-M   'P 1'
#
loop_
_entity.id
_entity.type
_entity.pdbx_description
1 polymer ?
#
loop_
_entity_poly.entity_id
_entity_poly.type
_entity_poly.pdbx_seq_one_letter_code
_entity_poly.pdbx_strand_id
1 'polypeptide(L)'
;MPSDQFLSEFRDLFNLLIQLFTQLQNLGNLLVLLIPVGIIGFWRWGLWLVRKIVGARYRPLTPSGYTTSTTIVTPVYNEDPQVFRAALDSWLANGPNEIVAVIDYTDESCIQEFRKFEEACAATGVVTTRLIVTRKPGKRAALVEGIQVANGEIVFLVDSDTLWEKDVLVRAIAPFEDPEVGGVTTRQNVLEPRTVAQRLFDLYLDIRYLEEIRFLAATGDALTCLSGRTAVYRRSAILPLLDGLANETFWGQKVIAGDDKRLTHLLQAAGWKVRYQENARVYTPGFPKLRQFSRQRIRWARNSWRADLRAIFSAWLWKHPVLAFYSIDRLFQPLTSLVAPTYLVLSIIHRDWFTTVVILLWWLVSRTVKIWMHLRRRRSSIVILPFYIFFIYINALLRIYAFFTMNHQSWVTRWDQTRVRGLSFARSILSYAATGVMVIFVVLVINVVYNQRMLLANITDPNLISSEQQLPGYNWEEAKAQLVTTLPSLDNVGAKAVAEGTTQYELGVGDTITLLAQKYGVDESAITLTSDTWRIGESVAFQLPFKSYDEYRQTLPPIATAELASQVVYRPEINAITVSGNMTVVDIPTIHSIINNEELLADEGNGVYSLKVNLELKRHTVLLIEGPQVNWLKLQSNQRGAVRIFADSANIGIKQAKITSWDPDLNDVDHEINDGRAHIRVNNGRMDIVRSEIAYLGQPKLRNSGGGVYGLSWRVENSSRFEHELTTGSFEDNDIHDNYMGFYSFGATAMTIRNNRVYNNVEYGLDPHDDSNNFIVENNEVFGNGNHGIIFSRRCVNNIIRNNRSYNNALHGIMLDRESNNNSVYNNYVQGNVDGIALWRSDLNAIYNNQVIENQRGIRLNRRAADNVVYDNQIQGSEQYGVYLYEESRANWFFNNTAQENRVGFYIRSLNNYVFDNTVSGGQSAIYLTPEAAGNQIARNQLTGSETGLYLKTAPDELIADNIFQNNRENIRFTEDWYSGSVTQPGLSYLERFRRYFAVTRLWAQAAVE
;
A
#
# COMPACT_ATOMS: atom_id res chain seq x y z
N MET A 1 -16.57 19.19 -57.92
CA MET A 1 -15.34 18.76 -57.22
C MET A 1 -14.60 20.03 -56.84
N PRO A 2 -14.29 20.30 -55.55
CA PRO A 2 -13.64 19.38 -54.62
C PRO A 2 -14.34 19.33 -53.24
N SER A 3 -15.15 18.29 -52.97
CA SER A 3 -15.73 18.05 -51.63
C SER A 3 -14.91 17.03 -50.84
N ASP A 4 -14.30 16.06 -51.54
CA ASP A 4 -13.76 14.88 -50.89
C ASP A 4 -12.36 15.14 -50.31
N GLN A 5 -11.61 16.07 -50.89
CA GLN A 5 -10.31 16.49 -50.36
C GLN A 5 -10.46 17.32 -49.09
N PHE A 6 -11.48 18.18 -48.99
CA PHE A 6 -11.79 18.93 -47.77
C PHE A 6 -12.29 18.01 -46.66
N LEU A 7 -13.14 17.02 -46.99
CA LEU A 7 -13.61 16.03 -46.02
C LEU A 7 -12.48 15.09 -45.54
N SER A 8 -11.55 14.72 -46.42
CA SER A 8 -10.34 13.97 -46.06
C SER A 8 -9.44 14.78 -45.12
N GLU A 9 -9.13 16.02 -45.46
CA GLU A 9 -8.28 16.89 -44.63
C GLU A 9 -8.95 17.21 -43.28
N PHE A 10 -10.28 17.37 -43.26
CA PHE A 10 -11.03 17.58 -42.01
C PHE A 10 -11.05 16.31 -41.16
N ARG A 11 -11.18 15.12 -41.77
CA ARG A 11 -11.15 13.83 -41.07
C ARG A 11 -9.76 13.52 -40.52
N ASP A 12 -8.71 13.91 -41.24
CA ASP A 12 -7.32 13.77 -40.77
C ASP A 12 -7.00 14.77 -39.66
N LEU A 13 -7.48 16.02 -39.75
CA LEU A 13 -7.39 17.01 -38.66
C LEU A 13 -8.19 16.55 -37.43
N PHE A 14 -9.35 15.95 -37.63
CA PHE A 14 -10.21 15.42 -36.57
C PHE A 14 -9.60 14.18 -35.92
N ASN A 15 -8.99 13.28 -36.69
CA ASN A 15 -8.24 12.13 -36.18
C ASN A 15 -6.96 12.57 -35.44
N LEU A 16 -6.29 13.62 -35.92
CA LEU A 16 -5.15 14.22 -35.22
C LEU A 16 -5.58 14.87 -33.91
N LEU A 17 -6.72 15.57 -33.88
CA LEU A 17 -7.32 16.14 -32.69
C LEU A 17 -7.78 15.06 -31.71
N ILE A 18 -8.40 13.97 -32.19
CA ILE A 18 -8.75 12.80 -31.39
C ILE A 18 -7.50 12.17 -30.81
N GLN A 19 -6.45 11.91 -31.60
CA GLN A 19 -5.19 11.38 -31.08
C GLN A 19 -4.54 12.33 -30.05
N LEU A 20 -4.60 13.64 -30.27
CA LEU A 20 -4.17 14.64 -29.30
C LEU A 20 -5.01 14.56 -28.02
N PHE A 21 -6.33 14.36 -28.14
CA PHE A 21 -7.27 14.24 -27.04
C PHE A 21 -7.13 12.92 -26.27
N THR A 22 -6.85 11.81 -26.96
CA THR A 22 -6.58 10.49 -26.35
C THR A 22 -5.22 10.51 -25.64
N GLN A 23 -4.22 11.21 -26.20
CA GLN A 23 -2.97 11.47 -25.47
C GLN A 23 -3.18 12.41 -24.27
N LEU A 24 -4.08 13.39 -24.38
CA LEU A 24 -4.50 14.26 -23.26
C LEU A 24 -5.35 13.53 -22.19
N GLN A 25 -6.12 12.49 -22.56
CA GLN A 25 -6.87 11.64 -21.63
C GLN A 25 -5.99 10.63 -20.89
N ASN A 26 -4.95 10.10 -21.53
CA ASN A 26 -3.87 9.37 -20.83
C ASN A 26 -3.13 10.28 -19.84
N LEU A 27 -3.02 11.57 -20.16
CA LEU A 27 -2.59 12.62 -19.24
C LEU A 27 -3.58 12.84 -18.09
N GLY A 28 -4.87 12.54 -18.21
CA GLY A 28 -5.90 12.68 -17.16
C GLY A 28 -5.72 11.73 -15.96
N ASN A 29 -5.49 10.44 -16.23
CA ASN A 29 -5.16 9.45 -15.18
C ASN A 29 -3.77 9.70 -14.57
N LEU A 30 -2.85 10.18 -15.40
CA LEU A 30 -1.55 10.67 -14.95
C LEU A 30 -1.73 11.93 -14.09
N LEU A 31 -2.63 12.85 -14.47
CA LEU A 31 -2.87 14.12 -13.81
C LEU A 31 -3.36 13.91 -12.40
N VAL A 32 -4.16 12.91 -12.09
CA VAL A 32 -4.62 12.79 -10.70
C VAL A 32 -3.61 12.08 -9.80
N LEU A 33 -2.83 11.15 -10.33
CA LEU A 33 -1.64 10.65 -9.63
C LEU A 33 -0.59 11.79 -9.47
N LEU A 34 -0.49 12.66 -10.49
CA LEU A 34 0.42 13.81 -10.55
C LEU A 34 -0.14 15.08 -9.91
N ILE A 35 -1.42 15.20 -9.55
CA ILE A 35 -2.01 16.45 -9.03
C ILE A 35 -1.56 16.62 -7.59
N PRO A 36 -1.61 15.62 -6.69
CA PRO A 36 -0.98 15.72 -5.37
C PRO A 36 0.54 15.91 -5.49
N VAL A 37 1.20 15.18 -6.40
CA VAL A 37 2.65 15.32 -6.66
C VAL A 37 2.98 16.70 -7.24
N GLY A 38 2.08 17.27 -8.03
CA GLY A 38 2.17 18.52 -8.76
C GLY A 38 1.78 19.69 -7.87
N ILE A 39 0.85 19.54 -6.93
CA ILE A 39 0.51 20.48 -5.86
C ILE A 39 1.66 20.54 -4.88
N ILE A 40 2.15 19.38 -4.40
CA ILE A 40 3.34 19.32 -3.53
C ILE A 40 4.55 19.85 -4.29
N GLY A 41 4.69 19.50 -5.57
CA GLY A 41 5.73 19.97 -6.47
C GLY A 41 5.70 21.49 -6.62
N PHE A 42 4.54 22.05 -6.96
CA PHE A 42 4.26 23.48 -7.11
C PHE A 42 4.47 24.22 -5.80
N TRP A 43 4.01 23.69 -4.68
CA TRP A 43 4.26 24.24 -3.36
C TRP A 43 5.77 24.25 -3.04
N ARG A 44 6.47 23.13 -3.26
CA ARG A 44 7.92 23.01 -2.98
C ARG A 44 8.77 23.86 -3.91
N TRP A 45 8.37 24.01 -5.17
CA TRP A 45 9.03 24.88 -6.13
C TRP A 45 8.69 26.35 -5.92
N GLY A 46 7.44 26.67 -5.59
CA GLY A 46 6.98 27.99 -5.21
C GLY A 46 7.72 28.49 -3.98
N LEU A 47 7.81 27.67 -2.93
CA LEU A 47 8.63 28.00 -1.76
C LEU A 47 10.11 28.18 -2.09
N TRP A 48 10.68 27.32 -2.93
CA TRP A 48 12.06 27.48 -3.38
C TRP A 48 12.25 28.78 -4.18
N LEU A 49 11.32 29.10 -5.08
CA LEU A 49 11.36 30.29 -5.92
C LEU A 49 11.21 31.56 -5.07
N VAL A 50 10.27 31.59 -4.12
CA VAL A 50 10.12 32.67 -3.14
C VAL A 50 11.43 32.85 -2.36
N ARG A 51 12.02 31.76 -1.85
CA ARG A 51 13.31 31.83 -1.15
C ARG A 51 14.42 32.39 -2.04
N LYS A 52 14.46 32.01 -3.31
CA LYS A 52 15.45 32.50 -4.28
C LYS A 52 15.25 33.97 -4.61
N ILE A 53 14.03 34.41 -4.89
CA ILE A 53 13.70 35.80 -5.23
C ILE A 53 13.98 36.70 -4.03
N VAL A 54 13.49 36.33 -2.85
CA VAL A 54 13.68 37.10 -1.62
C VAL A 54 15.16 37.09 -1.21
N GLY A 55 15.81 35.93 -1.23
CA GLY A 55 17.23 35.80 -0.95
C GLY A 55 18.14 36.51 -1.95
N ALA A 56 17.69 36.76 -3.19
CA ALA A 56 18.43 37.56 -4.16
C ALA A 56 18.48 39.06 -3.80
N ARG A 57 17.58 39.52 -2.91
CA ARG A 57 17.61 40.88 -2.36
C ARG A 57 18.66 41.06 -1.26
N TYR A 58 19.15 39.96 -0.67
CA TYR A 58 20.22 40.04 0.33
C TYR A 58 21.50 40.59 -0.30
N ARG A 59 22.13 41.53 0.41
CA ARG A 59 23.46 42.04 0.12
C ARG A 59 24.30 41.98 1.40
N PRO A 60 25.53 41.43 1.35
CA PRO A 60 26.42 41.49 2.50
C PRO A 60 26.82 42.94 2.76
N LEU A 61 27.06 43.29 4.02
CA LEU A 61 27.55 44.62 4.38
C LEU A 61 28.99 44.79 3.88
N THR A 62 29.32 45.97 3.38
CA THR A 62 30.71 46.32 3.07
C THR A 62 31.33 46.90 4.33
N PRO A 63 32.55 46.50 4.73
CA PRO A 63 33.18 47.07 5.92
C PRO A 63 33.24 48.61 5.85
N SER A 64 32.62 49.28 6.81
CA SER A 64 32.52 50.75 6.92
C SER A 64 33.75 51.39 7.57
N GLY A 65 34.71 50.59 8.04
CA GLY A 65 35.82 51.03 8.88
C GLY A 65 35.61 50.79 10.39
N TYR A 66 34.49 50.17 10.78
CA TYR A 66 34.25 49.75 12.16
C TYR A 66 35.37 48.81 12.67
N THR A 67 35.99 49.18 13.79
CA THR A 67 37.03 48.40 14.46
C THR A 67 36.68 48.22 15.93
N THR A 68 36.94 47.04 16.48
CA THR A 68 36.67 46.71 17.88
C THR A 68 37.65 45.65 18.36
N SER A 69 37.78 45.48 19.69
CA SER A 69 38.58 44.39 20.25
C SER A 69 37.92 43.03 19.97
N THR A 70 38.73 42.06 19.55
CA THR A 70 38.28 40.74 19.11
C THR A 70 39.03 39.62 19.83
N THR A 71 38.29 38.61 20.29
CA THR A 71 38.87 37.37 20.84
C THR A 71 38.38 36.17 20.03
N ILE A 72 39.29 35.30 19.61
CA ILE A 72 38.97 33.97 19.08
C ILE A 72 39.00 32.96 20.24
N VAL A 73 37.94 32.18 20.38
CA VAL A 73 37.84 31.07 21.32
C VAL A 73 37.67 29.77 20.54
N THR A 74 38.62 28.84 20.71
CA THR A 74 38.59 27.54 20.04
C THR A 74 38.66 26.39 21.06
N PRO A 75 37.61 25.56 21.18
CA PRO A 75 37.70 24.30 21.91
C PRO A 75 38.40 23.24 21.04
N VAL A 76 39.40 22.54 21.59
CA VAL A 76 40.20 21.54 20.85
C VAL A 76 40.13 20.18 21.55
N TYR A 77 39.89 19.13 20.76
CA TYR A 77 39.91 17.74 21.25
C TYR A 77 40.22 16.75 20.14
N ASN A 78 41.30 15.98 20.34
CA ASN A 78 41.78 14.92 19.46
C ASN A 78 41.76 15.35 17.99
N GLU A 79 42.30 16.55 17.73
CA GLU A 79 42.43 17.10 16.38
C GLU A 79 43.79 16.73 15.79
N ASP A 80 43.88 16.72 14.46
CA ASP A 80 45.18 16.61 13.81
C ASP A 80 46.00 17.90 14.07
N PRO A 81 47.18 17.81 14.69
CA PRO A 81 48.00 18.98 15.00
C PRO A 81 48.36 19.83 13.79
N GLN A 82 48.52 19.23 12.60
CA GLN A 82 48.84 19.97 11.38
C GLN A 82 47.63 20.78 10.89
N VAL A 83 46.43 20.20 10.97
CA VAL A 83 45.18 20.90 10.63
C VAL A 83 44.92 22.03 11.60
N PHE A 84 45.14 21.78 12.90
CA PHE A 84 44.98 22.79 13.94
C PHE A 84 45.99 23.94 13.76
N ARG A 85 47.25 23.62 13.43
CA ARG A 85 48.27 24.63 13.15
C ARG A 85 47.89 25.51 11.95
N ALA A 86 47.46 24.91 10.85
CA ALA A 86 47.01 25.65 9.68
C ALA A 86 45.82 26.58 9.99
N ALA A 87 44.89 26.13 10.85
CA ALA A 87 43.79 26.95 11.32
C ALA A 87 44.28 28.18 12.10
N LEU A 88 45.16 27.99 13.09
CA LEU A 88 45.78 29.06 13.88
C LEU A 88 46.47 30.10 13.00
N ASP A 89 47.29 29.66 12.04
CA ASP A 89 48.01 30.55 11.12
C ASP A 89 47.03 31.37 10.25
N SER A 90 45.93 30.76 9.80
CA SER A 90 44.90 31.46 9.02
C SER A 90 44.14 32.52 9.82
N TRP A 91 43.94 32.28 11.12
CA TRP A 91 43.30 33.24 12.01
C TRP A 91 44.24 34.40 12.32
N LEU A 92 45.52 34.11 12.62
CA LEU A 92 46.55 35.11 12.86
C LEU A 92 46.69 36.07 11.67
N ALA A 93 46.64 35.54 10.44
CA ALA A 93 46.69 36.34 9.21
C ALA A 93 45.52 37.33 9.05
N ASN A 94 44.44 37.17 9.82
CA ASN A 94 43.30 38.10 9.86
C ASN A 94 43.39 39.16 10.98
N GLY A 95 44.44 39.14 11.80
CA GLY A 95 44.75 40.16 12.80
C GLY A 95 43.80 40.25 14.02
N PRO A 96 43.46 39.15 14.71
CA PRO A 96 42.70 39.20 15.96
C PRO A 96 43.54 39.81 17.10
N ASN A 97 42.89 40.35 18.14
CA ASN A 97 43.62 40.86 19.31
C ASN A 97 44.00 39.74 20.30
N GLU A 98 43.16 38.73 20.42
CA GLU A 98 43.36 37.62 21.36
C GLU A 98 42.94 36.26 20.76
N ILE A 99 43.71 35.21 21.02
CA ILE A 99 43.38 33.81 20.69
C ILE A 99 43.43 32.97 21.97
N VAL A 100 42.28 32.43 22.37
CA VAL A 100 42.11 31.53 23.52
C VAL A 100 41.84 30.12 23.02
N ALA A 101 42.77 29.19 23.27
CA ALA A 101 42.57 27.78 23.01
C ALA A 101 42.21 27.03 24.30
N VAL A 102 41.08 26.34 24.30
CA VAL A 102 40.62 25.51 25.41
C VAL A 102 40.78 24.04 25.00
N ILE A 103 41.86 23.41 25.43
CA ILE A 103 42.27 22.08 24.97
C ILE A 103 42.04 21.05 26.08
N ASP A 104 41.45 19.91 25.74
CA ASP A 104 41.29 18.81 26.69
C ASP A 104 42.66 18.27 27.13
N TYR A 105 42.79 17.97 28.43
CA TYR A 105 44.04 17.50 29.01
C TYR A 105 44.60 16.21 28.38
N THR A 106 43.79 15.43 27.66
CA THR A 106 44.22 14.20 26.98
C THR A 106 44.82 14.44 25.59
N ASP A 107 44.69 15.64 25.02
CA ASP A 107 45.24 15.97 23.69
C ASP A 107 46.62 16.64 23.80
N GLU A 108 47.61 15.86 24.28
CA GLU A 108 48.98 16.34 24.45
C GLU A 108 49.59 16.90 23.16
N SER A 109 49.21 16.33 22.02
CA SER A 109 49.72 16.73 20.70
C SER A 109 49.29 18.16 20.33
N CYS A 110 48.02 18.51 20.50
CA CYS A 110 47.54 19.87 20.24
C CYS A 110 47.99 20.86 21.32
N ILE A 111 48.17 20.42 22.56
CA ILE A 111 48.75 21.25 23.64
C ILE A 111 50.17 21.70 23.27
N GLN A 112 51.02 20.76 22.83
CA GLN A 112 52.38 21.08 22.40
C GLN A 112 52.39 22.00 21.18
N GLU A 113 51.50 21.76 20.21
CA GLU A 113 51.43 22.59 19.01
C GLU A 113 50.98 24.02 19.31
N PHE A 114 50.01 24.21 20.22
CA PHE A 114 49.60 25.55 20.65
C PHE A 114 50.70 26.28 21.42
N ARG A 115 51.49 25.59 22.25
CA ARG A 115 52.63 26.21 22.94
C ARG A 115 53.68 26.75 21.97
N LYS A 116 54.00 25.99 20.91
CA LYS A 116 54.89 26.48 19.84
C LYS A 116 54.31 27.70 19.13
N PHE A 117 53.00 27.71 18.89
CA PHE A 117 52.31 28.87 18.31
C PHE A 117 52.35 30.09 19.23
N GLU A 118 52.13 29.90 20.53
CA GLU A 118 52.21 30.93 21.57
C GLU A 118 53.62 31.53 21.67
N GLU A 119 54.67 30.71 21.69
CA GLU A 119 56.06 31.16 21.67
C GLU A 119 56.37 32.01 20.41
N ALA A 120 55.90 31.57 19.23
CA ALA A 120 56.07 32.31 17.99
C ALA A 120 55.31 33.64 17.99
N CYS A 121 54.11 33.69 18.57
CA CYS A 121 53.33 34.93 18.68
C CYS A 121 53.93 35.90 19.70
N ALA A 122 54.40 35.40 20.85
CA ALA A 122 55.05 36.19 21.89
C ALA A 122 56.31 36.91 21.36
N ALA A 123 57.07 36.27 20.45
CA ALA A 123 58.23 36.88 19.81
C ALA A 123 57.87 38.07 18.90
N THR A 124 56.66 38.12 18.35
CA THR A 124 56.21 39.20 17.46
C THR A 124 55.36 40.26 18.16
N GLY A 125 54.71 39.92 19.28
CA GLY A 125 53.82 40.81 20.03
C GLY A 125 52.51 41.17 19.30
N VAL A 126 52.20 40.52 18.18
CA VAL A 126 51.08 40.89 17.29
C VAL A 126 49.71 40.46 17.84
N VAL A 127 49.66 39.40 18.65
CA VAL A 127 48.42 38.84 19.22
C VAL A 127 48.65 38.35 20.64
N THR A 128 47.64 38.49 21.52
CA THR A 128 47.65 37.85 22.84
C THR A 128 47.17 36.41 22.71
N THR A 129 47.95 35.42 23.14
CA THR A 129 47.51 34.02 23.19
C THR A 129 47.23 33.58 24.62
N ARG A 130 46.30 32.65 24.79
CA ARG A 130 46.00 32.03 26.08
C ARG A 130 45.63 30.57 25.90
N LEU A 131 46.39 29.69 26.54
CA LEU A 131 46.07 28.26 26.64
C LEU A 131 45.32 27.95 27.94
N ILE A 132 44.16 27.29 27.82
CA ILE A 132 43.44 26.68 28.93
C ILE A 132 43.45 25.16 28.73
N VAL A 133 44.10 24.43 29.64
CA VAL A 133 44.03 22.97 29.66
C VAL A 133 42.88 22.55 30.56
N THR A 134 41.77 22.09 29.98
CA THR A 134 40.56 21.75 30.72
C THR A 134 40.48 20.25 31.03
N ARG A 135 40.00 19.93 32.24
CA ARG A 135 39.64 18.56 32.64
C ARG A 135 38.13 18.32 32.55
N LYS A 136 37.33 19.36 32.28
CA LYS A 136 35.88 19.25 32.21
C LYS A 136 35.47 18.64 30.86
N PRO A 137 34.77 17.50 30.87
CA PRO A 137 34.36 16.87 29.63
C PRO A 137 33.22 17.66 28.95
N GLY A 138 33.52 18.37 27.87
CA GLY A 138 32.56 18.62 26.78
C GLY A 138 32.87 19.92 26.04
N LYS A 139 32.57 19.97 24.73
CA LYS A 139 32.71 21.19 23.92
C LYS A 139 32.00 22.41 24.55
N ARG A 140 30.79 22.23 25.08
CA ARG A 140 30.02 23.30 25.73
C ARG A 140 30.71 23.86 26.98
N ALA A 141 31.31 23.00 27.80
CA ALA A 141 32.06 23.42 28.99
C ALA A 141 33.32 24.20 28.57
N ALA A 142 34.06 23.69 27.58
CA ALA A 142 35.23 24.37 27.04
C ALA A 142 34.89 25.75 26.45
N LEU A 143 33.77 25.87 25.71
CA LEU A 143 33.29 27.15 25.20
C LEU A 143 32.95 28.13 26.34
N VAL A 144 32.28 27.67 27.41
CA VAL A 144 31.96 28.52 28.57
C VAL A 144 33.23 29.05 29.24
N GLU A 145 34.22 28.19 29.49
CA GLU A 145 35.51 28.59 30.08
C GLU A 145 36.23 29.61 29.19
N GLY A 146 36.27 29.36 27.88
CA GLY A 146 36.89 30.28 26.92
C GLY A 146 36.19 31.64 26.82
N ILE A 147 34.84 31.67 26.80
CA ILE A 147 34.07 32.91 26.72
C ILE A 147 34.22 33.75 28.00
N GLN A 148 34.28 33.10 29.18
CA GLN A 148 34.44 33.80 30.45
C GLN A 148 35.75 34.58 30.54
N VAL A 149 36.83 34.03 29.97
CA VAL A 149 38.16 34.64 30.03
C VAL A 149 38.45 35.59 28.86
N ALA A 150 37.61 35.59 27.82
CA ALA A 150 37.78 36.42 26.63
C ALA A 150 37.65 37.90 26.98
N ASN A 151 38.56 38.72 26.43
CA ASN A 151 38.63 40.16 26.71
C ASN A 151 38.01 41.03 25.61
N GLY A 152 37.91 40.52 24.39
CA GLY A 152 37.34 41.22 23.24
C GLY A 152 35.87 41.55 23.43
N GLU A 153 35.46 42.73 22.97
CA GLU A 153 34.05 43.09 22.89
C GLU A 153 33.29 42.10 21.99
N ILE A 154 33.94 41.67 20.90
CA ILE A 154 33.42 40.68 19.97
C ILE A 154 34.19 39.37 20.11
N VAL A 155 33.46 38.28 20.29
CA VAL A 155 34.01 36.93 20.50
C VAL A 155 33.68 36.04 19.32
N PHE A 156 34.71 35.48 18.69
CA PHE A 156 34.61 34.49 17.63
C PHE A 156 34.71 33.10 18.25
N LEU A 157 33.66 32.29 18.13
CA LEU A 157 33.69 30.87 18.45
C LEU A 157 34.03 30.10 17.18
N VAL A 158 35.18 29.46 17.18
CA VAL A 158 35.77 28.84 15.97
C VAL A 158 36.06 27.37 16.25
N ASP A 159 35.72 26.48 15.31
CA ASP A 159 36.11 25.07 15.40
C ASP A 159 37.60 24.92 15.07
N SER A 160 38.30 24.02 15.76
CA SER A 160 39.76 23.81 15.64
C SER A 160 40.26 23.39 14.25
N ASP A 161 39.35 23.01 13.34
CA ASP A 161 39.63 22.58 11.97
C ASP A 161 39.23 23.62 10.90
N THR A 162 38.87 24.84 11.30
CA THR A 162 38.31 25.85 10.38
C THR A 162 39.35 26.88 9.94
N LEU A 163 39.57 26.97 8.63
CA LEU A 163 40.48 27.94 8.01
C LEU A 163 39.74 29.20 7.57
N TRP A 164 40.34 30.37 7.75
CA TRP A 164 39.77 31.65 7.32
C TRP A 164 40.33 32.11 5.97
N GLU A 165 39.47 32.64 5.09
CA GLU A 165 39.91 33.45 3.95
C GLU A 165 40.47 34.80 4.44
N LYS A 166 41.08 35.58 3.53
CA LYS A 166 41.53 36.94 3.83
C LYS A 166 40.33 37.85 4.17
N ASP A 167 40.53 38.74 5.14
CA ASP A 167 39.59 39.76 5.63
C ASP A 167 38.30 39.20 6.27
N VAL A 168 38.26 37.92 6.68
CA VAL A 168 37.10 37.33 7.37
C VAL A 168 36.74 38.09 8.63
N LEU A 169 37.75 38.47 9.43
CA LEU A 169 37.54 39.20 10.68
C LEU A 169 36.83 40.53 10.43
N VAL A 170 37.44 41.39 9.61
CA VAL A 170 36.94 42.75 9.33
C VAL A 170 35.55 42.72 8.69
N ARG A 171 35.28 41.72 7.84
CA ARG A 171 33.96 41.53 7.24
C ARG A 171 32.92 41.06 8.27
N ALA A 172 33.27 40.11 9.13
CA ALA A 172 32.35 39.52 10.10
C ALA A 172 32.02 40.45 11.28
N ILE A 173 32.89 41.42 11.61
CA ILE A 173 32.60 42.43 12.63
C ILE A 173 31.71 43.58 12.13
N ALA A 174 31.67 43.84 10.82
CA ALA A 174 30.95 44.98 10.26
C ALA A 174 29.47 45.10 10.72
N PRO A 175 28.69 44.01 10.88
CA PRO A 175 27.31 44.11 11.36
C PRO A 175 27.17 44.55 12.84
N PHE A 176 28.23 44.50 13.65
CA PHE A 176 28.20 44.89 15.06
C PHE A 176 28.29 46.40 15.30
N GLU A 177 28.46 47.19 14.23
CA GLU A 177 28.24 48.63 14.29
C GLU A 177 26.80 48.95 14.76
N ASP A 178 25.84 48.07 14.44
CA ASP A 178 24.50 48.08 15.06
C ASP A 178 24.59 47.51 16.50
N PRO A 179 24.27 48.33 17.53
CA PRO A 179 24.34 47.90 18.92
C PRO A 179 23.35 46.79 19.25
N GLU A 180 22.28 46.59 18.48
CA GLU A 180 21.28 45.55 18.69
C GLU A 180 21.69 44.19 18.10
N VAL A 181 22.78 44.14 17.33
CA VAL A 181 23.33 42.88 16.80
C VAL A 181 24.11 42.16 17.89
N GLY A 182 23.60 40.98 18.24
CA GLY A 182 24.23 40.09 19.21
C GLY A 182 25.05 38.97 18.58
N GLY A 183 24.83 38.64 17.31
CA GLY A 183 25.56 37.55 16.65
C GLY A 183 25.58 37.56 15.13
N VAL A 184 26.67 37.05 14.55
CA VAL A 184 26.93 36.99 13.10
C VAL A 184 27.42 35.61 12.70
N THR A 185 26.98 35.08 11.56
CA THR A 185 27.53 33.85 10.97
C THR A 185 28.19 34.10 9.63
N THR A 186 29.21 33.31 9.32
CA THR A 186 30.02 33.40 8.12
C THR A 186 29.55 32.41 7.04
N ARG A 187 29.96 32.63 5.80
CA ARG A 187 29.82 31.65 4.72
C ARG A 187 30.80 30.50 4.94
N GLN A 188 30.34 29.26 4.74
CA GLN A 188 31.19 28.08 4.93
C GLN A 188 31.29 27.27 3.65
N ASN A 189 32.48 26.74 3.37
CA ASN A 189 32.75 25.85 2.26
C ASN A 189 33.69 24.70 2.67
N VAL A 190 33.76 23.65 1.86
CA VAL A 190 34.78 22.60 2.06
C VAL A 190 36.06 23.02 1.35
N LEU A 191 37.20 22.85 2.02
CA LEU A 191 38.51 23.04 1.43
C LEU A 191 38.74 21.94 0.38
N GLU A 192 38.96 22.34 -0.87
CA GLU A 192 39.31 21.44 -1.99
C GLU A 192 38.61 20.06 -2.00
N PRO A 193 37.27 19.97 -2.14
CA PRO A 193 36.58 18.69 -2.07
C PRO A 193 36.97 17.76 -3.23
N ARG A 194 37.65 16.65 -2.90
CA ARG A 194 38.12 15.64 -3.88
C ARG A 194 37.24 14.41 -3.90
N THR A 195 36.85 13.88 -2.74
CA THR A 195 36.00 12.67 -2.66
C THR A 195 34.52 12.96 -2.90
N VAL A 196 33.74 11.92 -3.22
CA VAL A 196 32.27 12.02 -3.35
C VAL A 196 31.63 12.64 -2.10
N ALA A 197 32.05 12.20 -0.91
CA ALA A 197 31.53 12.68 0.36
C ALA A 197 31.87 14.16 0.60
N GLN A 198 33.10 14.59 0.32
CA GLN A 198 33.51 15.99 0.43
C GLN A 198 32.74 16.88 -0.56
N ARG A 199 32.55 16.43 -1.80
CA ARG A 199 31.79 17.18 -2.83
C ARG A 199 30.32 17.32 -2.45
N LEU A 200 29.69 16.26 -1.96
CA LEU A 200 28.30 16.31 -1.45
C LEU A 200 28.19 17.23 -0.23
N PHE A 201 29.21 17.26 0.62
CA PHE A 201 29.21 18.14 1.79
C PHE A 201 29.38 19.61 1.39
N ASP A 202 30.28 19.94 0.47
CA ASP A 202 30.44 21.30 -0.07
C ASP A 202 29.17 21.80 -0.75
N LEU A 203 28.51 20.93 -1.53
CA LEU A 203 27.23 21.21 -2.14
C LEU A 203 26.14 21.50 -1.10
N TYR A 204 26.08 20.70 -0.02
CA TYR A 204 25.16 20.94 1.09
C TYR A 204 25.41 22.28 1.78
N LEU A 205 26.67 22.67 1.99
CA LEU A 205 27.02 23.98 2.56
C LEU A 205 26.60 25.12 1.64
N ASP A 206 26.84 25.02 0.33
CA ASP A 206 26.41 26.04 -0.62
C ASP A 206 24.89 26.22 -0.63
N ILE A 207 24.11 25.13 -0.62
CA ILE A 207 22.63 25.24 -0.55
C ILE A 207 22.22 25.95 0.75
N ARG A 208 22.86 25.62 1.87
CA ARG A 208 22.57 26.25 3.16
C ARG A 208 22.90 27.75 3.13
N TYR A 209 24.10 28.13 2.71
CA TYR A 209 24.58 29.51 2.85
C TYR A 209 24.21 30.42 1.69
N LEU A 210 24.02 29.90 0.47
CA LEU A 210 23.63 30.69 -0.71
C LEU A 210 22.12 30.73 -0.95
N GLU A 211 21.35 29.93 -0.22
CA GLU A 211 19.89 29.89 -0.35
C GLU A 211 19.20 30.09 1.00
N GLU A 212 19.33 29.15 1.93
CA GLU A 212 18.60 29.15 3.21
C GLU A 212 18.93 30.38 4.07
N ILE A 213 20.22 30.58 4.36
CA ILE A 213 20.65 31.66 5.27
C ILE A 213 20.48 33.02 4.61
N ARG A 214 20.74 33.15 3.29
CA ARG A 214 20.45 34.39 2.54
C ARG A 214 18.98 34.76 2.59
N PHE A 215 18.08 33.80 2.40
CA PHE A 215 16.64 34.03 2.47
C PHE A 215 16.22 34.57 3.84
N LEU A 216 16.68 33.92 4.91
CA LEU A 216 16.35 34.36 6.28
C LEU A 216 16.97 35.74 6.57
N ALA A 217 18.23 35.97 6.19
CA ALA A 217 18.89 37.26 6.35
C ALA A 217 18.25 38.39 5.52
N ALA A 218 17.59 38.07 4.39
CA ALA A 218 16.84 39.04 3.60
C ALA A 218 15.47 39.40 4.20
N THR A 219 14.94 38.58 5.11
CA THR A 219 13.57 38.72 5.64
C THR A 219 13.53 39.26 7.06
N GLY A 220 14.66 39.25 7.77
CA GLY A 220 14.77 39.91 9.06
C GLY A 220 16.00 39.46 9.84
N ASP A 221 15.88 39.64 11.15
CA ASP A 221 17.01 39.65 12.08
C ASP A 221 17.19 38.32 12.81
N ALA A 222 16.70 37.25 12.19
CA ALA A 222 16.54 35.94 12.81
C ALA A 222 17.01 34.82 11.86
N LEU A 223 17.81 33.90 12.39
CA LEU A 223 18.46 32.81 11.63
C LEU A 223 18.30 31.47 12.35
N THR A 224 18.38 30.39 11.58
CA THR A 224 18.21 29.03 12.11
C THR A 224 19.35 28.56 12.99
N CYS A 225 20.58 29.03 12.74
CA CYS A 225 21.79 28.64 13.47
C CYS A 225 23.00 29.44 12.96
N LEU A 226 23.71 30.10 13.87
CA LEU A 226 25.05 30.62 13.67
C LEU A 226 26.04 29.48 13.88
N SER A 227 26.59 28.94 12.79
CA SER A 227 27.29 27.65 12.86
C SER A 227 28.68 27.76 13.49
N GLY A 228 29.00 26.79 14.36
CA GLY A 228 30.20 26.78 15.19
C GLY A 228 31.56 26.71 14.48
N ARG A 229 31.61 26.48 13.15
CA ARG A 229 32.88 26.60 12.40
C ARG A 229 33.46 28.00 12.57
N THR A 230 32.62 29.02 12.47
CA THR A 230 32.93 30.39 12.87
C THR A 230 31.61 31.12 13.12
N ALA A 231 31.29 31.31 14.39
CA ALA A 231 30.14 32.10 14.83
C ALA A 231 30.65 33.23 15.72
N VAL A 232 30.19 34.45 15.45
CA VAL A 232 30.69 35.67 16.07
C VAL A 232 29.61 36.24 16.96
N TYR A 233 29.97 36.71 18.14
CA TYR A 233 29.01 37.16 19.16
C TYR A 233 29.49 38.41 19.86
N ARG A 234 28.57 39.30 20.20
CA ARG A 234 28.83 40.38 21.14
C ARG A 234 28.96 39.77 22.53
N ARG A 235 30.10 40.01 23.21
CA ARG A 235 30.40 39.39 24.50
C ARG A 235 29.32 39.66 25.54
N SER A 236 28.87 40.90 25.65
CA SER A 236 27.80 41.31 26.57
C SER A 236 26.46 40.61 26.30
N ALA A 237 26.21 40.17 25.07
CA ALA A 237 24.97 39.47 24.71
C ALA A 237 24.98 37.98 25.09
N ILE A 238 26.15 37.32 25.00
CA ILE A 238 26.25 35.86 25.26
C ILE A 238 26.65 35.51 26.69
N LEU A 239 27.33 36.40 27.42
CA LEU A 239 27.79 36.14 28.79
C LEU A 239 26.63 35.76 29.74
N PRO A 240 25.45 36.40 29.71
CA PRO A 240 24.30 36.02 30.54
C PRO A 240 23.67 34.67 30.16
N LEU A 241 23.97 34.15 28.96
CA LEU A 241 23.31 32.97 28.38
C LEU A 241 24.09 31.66 28.61
N LEU A 242 25.29 31.74 29.20
CA LEU A 242 26.20 30.62 29.36
C LEU A 242 25.61 29.46 30.19
N ASP A 243 24.84 29.77 31.24
CA ASP A 243 24.18 28.73 32.03
C ASP A 243 23.14 27.96 31.21
N GLY A 244 22.31 28.67 30.43
CA GLY A 244 21.32 28.08 29.53
C GLY A 244 21.93 27.25 28.39
N LEU A 245 23.21 27.48 28.06
CA LEU A 245 24.01 26.67 27.14
C LEU A 245 24.57 25.42 27.83
N ALA A 246 25.18 25.57 29.01
CA ALA A 246 25.86 24.51 29.74
C ALA A 246 24.91 23.45 30.33
N ASN A 247 23.73 23.90 30.76
CA ASN A 247 22.77 23.09 31.53
C ASN A 247 21.47 22.80 30.77
N GLU A 248 21.49 22.88 29.44
CA GLU A 248 20.33 22.52 28.62
C GLU A 248 19.90 21.06 28.86
N THR A 249 18.61 20.88 29.12
CA THR A 249 17.94 19.58 29.15
C THR A 249 16.85 19.48 28.08
N PHE A 250 16.64 18.27 27.56
CA PHE A 250 15.55 17.95 26.65
C PHE A 250 14.92 16.62 27.10
N TRP A 251 13.61 16.62 27.40
CA TRP A 251 12.89 15.48 27.97
C TRP A 251 13.63 14.81 29.15
N GLY A 252 14.07 15.62 30.11
CA GLY A 252 14.75 15.16 31.32
C GLY A 252 16.21 14.75 31.15
N GLN A 253 16.76 14.73 29.92
CA GLN A 253 18.16 14.37 29.67
C GLN A 253 19.03 15.58 29.37
N LYS A 254 20.25 15.61 29.92
CA LYS A 254 21.23 16.66 29.65
C LYS A 254 21.70 16.59 28.19
N VAL A 255 21.67 17.73 27.51
CA VAL A 255 22.10 17.86 26.12
C VAL A 255 23.61 18.11 26.08
N ILE A 256 24.31 17.26 25.34
CA ILE A 256 25.78 17.32 25.21
C ILE A 256 26.25 17.93 23.88
N ALA A 257 25.39 18.00 22.86
CA ALA A 257 25.75 18.45 21.52
C ALA A 257 24.77 19.49 20.95
N GLY A 258 25.27 20.35 20.06
CA GLY A 258 24.50 21.42 19.40
C GLY A 258 24.62 22.76 20.11
N ASP A 259 25.83 23.09 20.55
CA ASP A 259 26.23 24.36 21.15
C ASP A 259 25.82 25.56 20.29
N ASP A 260 26.20 25.55 19.02
CA ASP A 260 25.95 26.60 18.04
C ASP A 260 24.46 26.99 17.91
N LYS A 261 23.60 26.03 17.61
CA LYS A 261 22.16 26.28 17.44
C LYS A 261 21.48 26.65 18.75
N ARG A 262 21.89 26.06 19.88
CA ARG A 262 21.33 26.39 21.20
C ARG A 262 21.65 27.84 21.56
N LEU A 263 22.90 28.26 21.42
CA LEU A 263 23.31 29.63 21.72
C LEU A 263 22.60 30.62 20.79
N THR A 264 22.46 30.28 19.50
CA THR A 264 21.69 31.08 18.53
C THR A 264 20.23 31.28 18.96
N HIS A 265 19.55 30.25 19.46
CA HIS A 265 18.16 30.35 19.93
C HIS A 265 18.06 31.13 21.25
N LEU A 266 18.99 30.94 22.19
CA LEU A 266 19.03 31.70 23.44
C LEU A 266 19.21 33.20 23.18
N LEU A 267 20.11 33.53 22.26
CA LEU A 267 20.41 34.90 21.86
C LEU A 267 19.18 35.59 21.25
N GLN A 268 18.53 34.94 20.29
CA GLN A 268 17.30 35.45 19.67
C GLN A 268 16.13 35.50 20.67
N ALA A 269 16.01 34.52 21.57
CA ALA A 269 14.99 34.55 22.62
C ALA A 269 15.19 35.69 23.63
N ALA A 270 16.44 36.11 23.85
CA ALA A 270 16.80 37.28 24.63
C ALA A 270 16.60 38.62 23.88
N GLY A 271 16.12 38.59 22.63
CA GLY A 271 15.76 39.76 21.83
C GLY A 271 16.88 40.33 20.95
N TRP A 272 18.05 39.70 20.93
CA TRP A 272 19.18 40.17 20.11
C TRP A 272 18.99 39.82 18.63
N LYS A 273 19.42 40.74 17.77
CA LYS A 273 19.44 40.53 16.33
C LYS A 273 20.60 39.62 15.93
N VAL A 274 20.35 38.76 14.96
CA VAL A 274 21.39 37.96 14.31
C VAL A 274 21.52 38.30 12.83
N ARG A 275 22.75 38.25 12.32
CA ARG A 275 23.10 38.65 10.95
C ARG A 275 23.88 37.56 10.23
N TYR A 276 23.80 37.59 8.91
CA TYR A 276 24.62 36.77 8.03
C TYR A 276 25.59 37.66 7.27
N GLN A 277 26.84 37.23 7.17
CA GLN A 277 27.85 37.91 6.39
C GLN A 277 28.46 36.97 5.34
N GLU A 278 27.98 37.06 4.10
CA GLU A 278 28.38 36.14 3.05
C GLU A 278 29.84 36.31 2.58
N ASN A 279 30.33 37.55 2.52
CA ASN A 279 31.69 37.83 2.04
C ASN A 279 32.77 37.43 3.07
N ALA A 280 32.40 37.09 4.31
CA ALA A 280 33.26 36.44 5.28
C ALA A 280 33.18 34.92 5.06
N ARG A 281 34.14 34.33 4.35
CA ARG A 281 34.13 32.91 3.99
C ARG A 281 35.20 32.11 4.75
N VAL A 282 34.80 30.95 5.25
CA VAL A 282 35.66 30.02 5.98
C VAL A 282 35.58 28.61 5.39
N TYR A 283 36.62 27.80 5.62
CA TYR A 283 36.78 26.48 5.04
C TYR A 283 36.96 25.39 6.11
N THR A 284 36.43 24.19 5.84
CA THR A 284 36.62 22.98 6.65
C THR A 284 37.14 21.83 5.77
N PRO A 285 37.96 20.90 6.29
CA PRO A 285 38.49 19.77 5.51
C PRO A 285 37.41 18.81 4.97
N GLY A 286 36.23 18.80 5.60
CA GLY A 286 35.12 17.92 5.21
C GLY A 286 35.34 16.45 5.57
N PHE A 287 34.47 15.57 5.06
CA PHE A 287 34.48 14.14 5.41
C PHE A 287 34.96 13.29 4.23
N PRO A 288 36.06 12.53 4.36
CA PRO A 288 36.57 11.74 3.24
C PRO A 288 35.65 10.57 2.89
N LYS A 289 34.98 9.96 3.89
CA LYS A 289 34.11 8.78 3.71
C LYS A 289 32.62 9.12 3.89
N LEU A 290 31.76 8.56 3.03
CA LEU A 290 30.30 8.75 3.09
C LEU A 290 29.70 8.33 4.45
N ARG A 291 30.16 7.23 5.04
CA ARG A 291 29.69 6.77 6.37
C ARG A 291 29.92 7.80 7.47
N GLN A 292 31.07 8.47 7.45
CA GLN A 292 31.39 9.53 8.41
C GLN A 292 30.47 10.74 8.19
N PHE A 293 30.28 11.14 6.93
CA PHE A 293 29.38 12.22 6.59
C PHE A 293 27.92 11.94 7.00
N SER A 294 27.39 10.76 6.72
CA SER A 294 26.02 10.37 7.11
C SER A 294 25.82 10.35 8.63
N ARG A 295 26.80 9.84 9.39
CA ARG A 295 26.79 9.91 10.85
C ARG A 295 26.73 11.35 11.35
N GLN A 296 27.51 12.23 10.72
CA GLN A 296 27.50 13.64 11.04
C GLN A 296 26.16 14.33 10.68
N ARG A 297 25.51 13.93 9.58
CA ARG A 297 24.15 14.38 9.23
C ARG A 297 23.12 13.98 10.29
N ILE A 298 23.17 12.74 10.79
CA ILE A 298 22.28 12.27 11.87
C ILE A 298 22.49 13.13 13.12
N ARG A 299 23.73 13.40 13.53
CA ARG A 299 24.04 14.27 14.68
C ARG A 299 23.43 15.66 14.52
N TRP A 300 23.64 16.30 13.36
CA TRP A 300 23.06 17.63 13.10
C TRP A 300 21.53 17.61 13.03
N ALA A 301 20.93 16.54 12.50
CA ALA A 301 19.49 16.39 12.42
C ALA A 301 18.86 16.21 13.82
N ARG A 302 19.43 15.36 14.69
CA ARG A 302 18.98 15.20 16.09
C ARG A 302 19.04 16.53 16.85
N ASN A 303 20.14 17.27 16.69
CA ASN A 303 20.27 18.59 17.31
C ASN A 303 19.22 19.58 16.76
N SER A 304 18.99 19.55 15.44
CA SER A 304 17.97 20.40 14.82
C SER A 304 16.58 20.07 15.34
N TRP A 305 16.20 18.80 15.44
CA TRP A 305 14.88 18.40 15.96
C TRP A 305 14.63 18.92 17.36
N ARG A 306 15.59 18.73 18.28
CA ARG A 306 15.47 19.18 19.67
C ARG A 306 15.34 20.71 19.76
N ALA A 307 16.19 21.43 19.03
CA ALA A 307 16.19 22.89 19.06
C ALA A 307 14.95 23.50 18.37
N ASP A 308 14.54 22.95 17.23
CA ASP A 308 13.39 23.43 16.43
C ASP A 308 12.08 23.15 17.16
N LEU A 309 11.87 21.94 17.69
CA LEU A 309 10.67 21.62 18.46
C LEU A 309 10.55 22.52 19.70
N ARG A 310 11.63 22.72 20.44
CA ARG A 310 11.63 23.62 21.59
C ARG A 310 11.30 25.06 21.18
N ALA A 311 11.84 25.54 20.06
CA ALA A 311 11.56 26.88 19.55
C ALA A 311 10.10 27.05 19.10
N ILE A 312 9.52 26.06 18.42
CA ILE A 312 8.11 26.09 17.96
C ILE A 312 7.14 26.24 19.14
N PHE A 313 7.43 25.59 20.27
CA PHE A 313 6.65 25.74 21.51
C PHE A 313 7.06 26.94 22.37
N SER A 314 7.91 27.84 21.87
CA SER A 314 8.33 29.04 22.58
C SER A 314 7.78 30.29 21.90
N ALA A 315 7.26 31.25 22.69
CA ALA A 315 6.66 32.47 22.16
C ALA A 315 7.63 33.34 21.33
N TRP A 316 8.94 33.29 21.60
CA TRP A 316 9.93 34.12 20.90
C TRP A 316 10.00 33.83 19.40
N LEU A 317 9.82 32.56 18.97
CA LEU A 317 9.92 32.20 17.55
C LEU A 317 8.81 32.87 16.73
N TRP A 318 7.61 32.99 17.30
CA TRP A 318 6.44 33.55 16.64
C TRP A 318 6.51 35.07 16.44
N LYS A 319 7.44 35.76 17.13
CA LYS A 319 7.82 37.15 16.83
C LYS A 319 8.57 37.27 15.50
N HIS A 320 9.07 36.17 14.95
CA HIS A 320 9.76 36.08 13.67
C HIS A 320 8.99 35.16 12.71
N PRO A 321 7.86 35.61 12.13
CA PRO A 321 6.91 34.75 11.41
C PRO A 321 7.54 34.00 10.23
N VAL A 322 8.51 34.60 9.54
CA VAL A 322 9.22 33.92 8.44
C VAL A 322 10.11 32.78 8.96
N LEU A 323 10.81 32.98 10.08
CA LEU A 323 11.60 31.92 10.71
C LEU A 323 10.69 30.82 11.28
N ALA A 324 9.54 31.20 11.89
CA ALA A 324 8.54 30.27 12.38
C ALA A 324 8.00 29.37 11.24
N PHE A 325 7.55 29.99 10.15
CA PHE A 325 7.10 29.28 8.95
C PHE A 325 8.19 28.36 8.39
N TYR A 326 9.43 28.87 8.30
CA TYR A 326 10.56 28.08 7.82
C TYR A 326 10.87 26.87 8.72
N SER A 327 10.71 27.02 10.02
CA SER A 327 10.93 25.95 11.02
C SER A 327 9.84 24.87 10.92
N ILE A 328 8.58 25.28 10.69
CA ILE A 328 7.46 24.37 10.41
C ILE A 328 7.65 23.66 9.08
N ASP A 329 8.02 24.36 8.00
CA ASP A 329 8.29 23.72 6.71
C ASP A 329 9.39 22.65 6.82
N ARG A 330 10.45 22.95 7.59
CA ARG A 330 11.53 22.00 7.86
C ARG A 330 11.07 20.75 8.60
N LEU A 331 9.98 20.80 9.38
CA LEU A 331 9.39 19.65 10.07
C LEU A 331 8.79 18.66 9.06
N PHE A 332 8.06 19.16 8.06
CA PHE A 332 7.39 18.33 7.05
C PHE A 332 8.26 18.00 5.83
N GLN A 333 9.37 18.69 5.63
CA GLN A 333 10.27 18.51 4.49
C GLN A 333 10.72 17.05 4.27
N PRO A 334 11.12 16.25 5.28
CA PRO A 334 11.54 14.86 5.07
C PRO A 334 10.43 13.99 4.47
N LEU A 335 9.18 14.15 4.92
CA LEU A 335 8.03 13.38 4.45
C LEU A 335 7.69 13.72 3.00
N THR A 336 7.53 15.00 2.71
CA THR A 336 7.22 15.47 1.35
C THR A 336 8.34 15.17 0.33
N SER A 337 9.59 15.01 0.78
CA SER A 337 10.70 14.62 -0.11
C SER A 337 10.63 13.15 -0.53
N LEU A 338 9.91 12.29 0.21
CA LEU A 338 9.75 10.87 -0.10
C LEU A 338 8.56 10.58 -1.03
N VAL A 339 7.66 11.54 -1.25
CA VAL A 339 6.53 11.39 -2.19
C VAL A 339 7.02 11.04 -3.60
N ALA A 340 8.05 11.73 -4.08
CA ALA A 340 8.59 11.51 -5.42
C ALA A 340 9.18 10.09 -5.62
N PRO A 341 10.06 9.56 -4.74
CA PRO A 341 10.56 8.18 -4.90
C PRO A 341 9.47 7.12 -4.67
N THR A 342 8.48 7.34 -3.81
CA THR A 342 7.33 6.43 -3.70
C THR A 342 6.59 6.32 -5.04
N TYR A 343 6.38 7.46 -5.72
CA TYR A 343 5.74 7.50 -7.02
C TYR A 343 6.58 6.84 -8.13
N LEU A 344 7.90 6.99 -8.09
CA LEU A 344 8.82 6.28 -8.99
C LEU A 344 8.73 4.75 -8.80
N VAL A 345 8.65 4.27 -7.55
CA VAL A 345 8.48 2.84 -7.27
C VAL A 345 7.12 2.35 -7.79
N LEU A 346 6.06 3.12 -7.58
CA LEU A 346 4.73 2.82 -8.10
C LEU A 346 4.71 2.75 -9.63
N SER A 347 5.35 3.69 -10.34
CA SER A 347 5.40 3.67 -11.81
C SER A 347 6.14 2.44 -12.33
N ILE A 348 7.19 1.99 -11.64
CA ILE A 348 7.90 0.75 -11.98
C ILE A 348 7.03 -0.49 -11.73
N ILE A 349 6.35 -0.58 -10.57
CA ILE A 349 5.46 -1.71 -10.24
C ILE A 349 4.33 -1.84 -11.26
N HIS A 350 3.75 -0.71 -11.70
CA HIS A 350 2.72 -0.66 -12.72
C HIS A 350 3.26 -0.76 -14.16
N ARG A 351 4.57 -1.00 -14.35
CA ARG A 351 5.25 -1.09 -15.66
C ARG A 351 5.04 0.15 -16.56
N ASP A 352 4.80 1.32 -15.96
CA ASP A 352 4.68 2.60 -16.66
C ASP A 352 6.08 3.21 -16.87
N TRP A 353 6.75 2.74 -17.92
CA TRP A 353 8.11 3.15 -18.26
C TRP A 353 8.20 4.60 -18.74
N PHE A 354 7.16 5.13 -19.38
CA PHE A 354 7.13 6.52 -19.84
C PHE A 354 7.20 7.47 -18.63
N THR A 355 6.31 7.29 -17.66
CA THR A 355 6.28 8.09 -16.43
C THR A 355 7.57 7.94 -15.63
N THR A 356 8.11 6.71 -15.55
CA THR A 356 9.40 6.42 -14.90
C THR A 356 10.53 7.27 -15.49
N VAL A 357 10.65 7.31 -16.83
CA VAL A 357 11.65 8.13 -17.53
C VAL A 357 11.43 9.62 -17.29
N VAL A 358 10.19 10.10 -17.37
CA VAL A 358 9.84 11.51 -17.12
C VAL A 358 10.25 11.95 -15.71
N ILE A 359 10.00 11.12 -14.68
CA ILE A 359 10.40 11.42 -13.30
C ILE A 359 11.92 11.52 -13.18
N LEU A 360 12.65 10.56 -13.77
CA LEU A 360 14.12 10.52 -13.72
C LEU A 360 14.73 11.75 -14.42
N LEU A 361 14.22 12.10 -15.61
CA LEU A 361 14.63 13.31 -16.33
C LEU A 361 14.28 14.57 -15.54
N TRP A 362 13.07 14.66 -14.97
CA TRP A 362 12.67 15.76 -14.12
C TRP A 362 13.56 15.90 -12.89
N TRP A 363 14.01 14.80 -12.27
CA TRP A 363 14.95 14.85 -11.15
C TRP A 363 16.30 15.42 -11.57
N LEU A 364 16.84 14.99 -12.72
CA LEU A 364 18.08 15.52 -13.26
C LEU A 364 17.96 17.03 -13.54
N VAL A 365 16.92 17.46 -14.27
CA VAL A 365 16.70 18.88 -14.60
C VAL A 365 16.45 19.70 -13.33
N SER A 366 15.51 19.27 -12.49
CA SER A 366 15.12 20.01 -11.28
C SER A 366 16.27 20.17 -10.30
N ARG A 367 17.07 19.12 -10.08
CA ARG A 367 18.21 19.21 -9.15
C ARG A 367 19.32 20.06 -9.74
N THR A 368 19.59 19.99 -11.04
CA THR A 368 20.55 20.88 -11.72
C THR A 368 20.20 22.34 -11.51
N VAL A 369 18.92 22.71 -11.69
CA VAL A 369 18.44 24.08 -11.46
C VAL A 369 18.63 24.50 -9.99
N LYS A 370 18.26 23.65 -9.04
CA LYS A 370 18.40 23.97 -7.61
C LYS A 370 19.86 24.19 -7.22
N ILE A 371 20.78 23.39 -7.75
CA ILE A 371 22.22 23.51 -7.45
C ILE A 371 22.97 24.50 -8.35
N TRP A 372 22.27 25.27 -9.19
CA TRP A 372 22.89 26.14 -10.19
C TRP A 372 23.94 27.11 -9.61
N MET A 373 23.69 27.67 -8.42
CA MET A 373 24.66 28.55 -7.76
C MET A 373 25.96 27.82 -7.39
N HIS A 374 25.87 26.54 -7.00
CA HIS A 374 27.04 25.70 -6.77
C HIS A 374 27.77 25.41 -8.09
N LEU A 375 27.03 25.06 -9.16
CA LEU A 375 27.61 24.78 -10.47
C LEU A 375 28.31 26.00 -11.09
N ARG A 376 27.81 27.21 -10.85
CA ARG A 376 28.50 28.46 -11.24
C ARG A 376 29.89 28.58 -10.59
N ARG A 377 30.03 28.12 -9.34
CA ARG A 377 31.31 28.11 -8.62
C ARG A 377 32.19 26.91 -9.01
N ARG A 378 31.59 25.74 -9.25
CA ARG A 378 32.30 24.49 -9.55
C ARG A 378 31.56 23.67 -10.61
N ARG A 379 31.84 23.96 -11.89
CA ARG A 379 31.17 23.32 -13.03
C ARG A 379 31.36 21.79 -13.07
N SER A 380 32.53 21.31 -12.64
CA SER A 380 32.85 19.86 -12.56
C SER A 380 31.97 19.09 -11.58
N SER A 381 31.24 19.77 -10.69
CA SER A 381 30.28 19.12 -9.80
C SER A 381 29.06 18.55 -10.54
N ILE A 382 28.86 18.83 -11.83
CA ILE A 382 27.75 18.20 -12.59
C ILE A 382 27.82 16.67 -12.57
N VAL A 383 29.03 16.10 -12.50
CA VAL A 383 29.25 14.65 -12.40
C VAL A 383 28.74 14.06 -11.07
N ILE A 384 28.64 14.88 -10.00
CA ILE A 384 28.13 14.44 -8.70
C ILE A 384 26.59 14.41 -8.64
N LEU A 385 25.91 14.95 -9.66
CA LEU A 385 24.46 15.15 -9.65
C LEU A 385 23.66 13.86 -9.38
N PRO A 386 23.95 12.70 -10.01
CA PRO A 386 23.22 11.46 -9.70
C PRO A 386 23.39 11.02 -8.24
N PHE A 387 24.61 11.13 -7.70
CA PHE A 387 24.90 10.82 -6.30
C PHE A 387 24.19 11.79 -5.35
N TYR A 388 24.10 13.07 -5.73
CA TYR A 388 23.36 14.06 -4.95
C TYR A 388 21.86 13.78 -4.92
N ILE A 389 21.24 13.42 -6.06
CA ILE A 389 19.82 13.04 -6.13
C ILE A 389 19.55 11.90 -5.15
N PHE A 390 20.35 10.83 -5.21
CA PHE A 390 20.20 9.69 -4.31
C PHE A 390 20.44 10.08 -2.83
N PHE A 391 21.45 10.91 -2.58
CA PHE A 391 21.78 11.37 -1.25
C PHE A 391 20.69 12.24 -0.62
N ILE A 392 19.91 13.00 -1.40
CA ILE A 392 18.76 13.76 -0.88
C ILE A 392 17.73 12.83 -0.24
N TYR A 393 17.39 11.71 -0.90
CA TYR A 393 16.42 10.75 -0.39
C TYR A 393 16.95 9.97 0.81
N ILE A 394 18.22 9.55 0.77
CA ILE A 394 18.90 9.00 1.96
C ILE A 394 18.83 10.01 3.10
N ASN A 395 19.11 11.28 2.84
CA ASN A 395 19.09 12.31 3.86
C ASN A 395 17.68 12.55 4.43
N ALA A 396 16.62 12.39 3.64
CA ALA A 396 15.24 12.41 4.15
C ALA A 396 15.01 11.26 5.15
N LEU A 397 15.41 10.04 4.80
CA LEU A 397 15.35 8.88 5.69
C LEU A 397 16.19 9.07 6.97
N LEU A 398 17.43 9.59 6.84
CA LEU A 398 18.30 9.90 7.97
C LEU A 398 17.67 10.94 8.91
N ARG A 399 16.95 11.93 8.37
CA ARG A 399 16.23 12.92 9.19
C ARG A 399 15.04 12.31 9.93
N ILE A 400 14.29 11.41 9.31
CA ILE A 400 13.19 10.68 9.97
C ILE A 400 13.75 9.77 11.07
N TYR A 401 14.81 9.01 10.78
CA TYR A 401 15.52 8.23 11.79
C TYR A 401 16.03 9.11 12.95
N ALA A 402 16.61 10.28 12.65
CA ALA A 402 17.07 11.22 13.65
C ALA A 402 15.94 11.82 14.50
N PHE A 403 14.70 11.89 13.99
CA PHE A 403 13.53 12.34 14.75
C PHE A 403 13.19 11.35 15.86
N PHE A 404 13.03 10.07 15.51
CA PHE A 404 12.73 9.01 16.49
C PHE A 404 13.91 8.69 17.43
N THR A 405 15.13 9.04 17.03
CA THR A 405 16.34 8.87 17.85
C THR A 405 16.89 10.17 18.42
N MET A 406 16.11 11.25 18.48
CA MET A 406 16.60 12.55 18.94
C MET A 406 17.06 12.57 20.40
N ASN A 407 16.48 11.70 21.24
CA ASN A 407 16.93 11.48 22.62
C ASN A 407 18.21 10.63 22.73
N HIS A 408 18.70 10.07 21.63
CA HIS A 408 19.97 9.35 21.64
C HIS A 408 21.14 10.34 21.70
N GLN A 409 21.66 10.54 22.90
CA GLN A 409 22.87 11.31 23.15
C GLN A 409 24.08 10.38 23.03
N SER A 410 24.69 10.33 21.85
CA SER A 410 26.01 9.70 21.69
C SER A 410 26.95 10.60 20.91
N TRP A 411 28.19 10.65 21.37
CA TRP A 411 29.30 11.22 20.61
C TRP A 411 29.67 10.21 19.53
N VAL A 412 29.33 10.53 18.28
CA VAL A 412 29.59 9.64 17.15
C VAL A 412 30.98 9.88 16.52
N THR A 413 31.64 10.98 16.88
CA THR A 413 32.97 11.33 16.37
C THR A 413 33.84 11.92 17.49
N ARG A 414 34.96 11.26 17.75
CA ARG A 414 36.11 11.63 18.57
C ARG A 414 35.98 11.47 20.10
N TRP A 415 34.92 11.93 20.75
CA TRP A 415 34.80 11.84 22.22
C TRP A 415 34.49 10.43 22.73
N ASP A 416 35.18 10.00 23.78
CA ASP A 416 35.09 8.64 24.35
C ASP A 416 33.66 8.29 24.83
N GLN A 417 33.14 7.17 24.32
CA GLN A 417 31.82 6.63 24.62
C GLN A 417 31.74 5.97 26.01
N THR A 418 32.87 5.58 26.59
CA THR A 418 32.92 4.88 27.89
C THR A 418 32.42 5.73 29.07
N ARG A 419 32.33 7.05 28.90
CA ARG A 419 31.88 8.00 29.94
C ARG A 419 30.38 8.28 29.96
N VAL A 420 29.58 7.65 29.08
CA VAL A 420 28.11 7.83 29.02
C VAL A 420 27.41 6.48 29.16
N ARG A 421 26.76 6.23 30.31
CA ARG A 421 25.95 5.03 30.53
C ARG A 421 24.58 5.15 29.86
N GLY A 422 24.18 4.14 29.08
CA GLY A 422 22.79 4.01 28.63
C GLY A 422 22.50 2.80 27.72
N LEU A 423 21.68 1.87 28.23
CA LEU A 423 21.19 0.60 27.66
C LEU A 423 20.79 0.62 26.17
N SER A 424 21.24 -0.39 25.41
CA SER A 424 21.19 -0.45 23.94
C SER A 424 20.04 -1.27 23.31
N PHE A 425 19.40 -2.20 24.04
CA PHE A 425 18.57 -3.20 23.38
C PHE A 425 17.09 -2.78 23.16
N ALA A 426 16.41 -2.30 24.20
CA ALA A 426 14.98 -1.92 24.11
C ALA A 426 14.69 -0.72 23.18
N ARG A 427 15.69 0.11 22.90
CA ARG A 427 15.56 1.34 22.08
C ARG A 427 15.57 1.09 20.57
N SER A 428 16.11 -0.04 20.14
CA SER A 428 16.10 -0.47 18.73
C SER A 428 14.71 -0.89 18.28
N ILE A 429 13.88 -1.41 19.20
CA ILE A 429 12.52 -1.88 18.94
C ILE A 429 11.60 -0.74 18.47
N LEU A 430 11.65 0.43 19.11
CA LEU A 430 10.90 1.63 18.66
C LEU A 430 11.36 2.14 17.28
N SER A 431 12.64 1.94 16.94
CA SER A 431 13.20 2.33 15.65
C SER A 431 12.74 1.40 14.52
N TYR A 432 12.69 0.09 14.81
CA TYR A 432 12.09 -0.90 13.90
C TYR A 432 10.57 -0.75 13.81
N ALA A 433 9.89 -0.42 14.91
CA ALA A 433 8.46 -0.12 14.92
C ALA A 433 8.16 1.13 14.08
N ALA A 434 8.94 2.21 14.20
CA ALA A 434 8.78 3.41 13.37
C ALA A 434 9.10 3.14 11.88
N THR A 435 10.06 2.24 11.60
CA THR A 435 10.32 1.76 10.24
C THR A 435 9.14 0.94 9.72
N GLY A 436 8.55 0.09 10.57
CA GLY A 436 7.30 -0.62 10.33
C GLY A 436 6.12 0.31 10.09
N VAL A 437 5.96 1.39 10.87
CA VAL A 437 4.92 2.41 10.65
C VAL A 437 5.16 3.17 9.35
N MET A 438 6.42 3.42 8.95
CA MET A 438 6.72 4.02 7.65
C MET A 438 6.45 3.07 6.49
N VAL A 439 6.76 1.78 6.64
CA VAL A 439 6.38 0.75 5.67
C VAL A 439 4.86 0.64 5.60
N ILE A 440 4.16 0.65 6.73
CA ILE A 440 2.70 0.66 6.80
C ILE A 440 2.13 1.92 6.18
N PHE A 441 2.71 3.10 6.40
CA PHE A 441 2.27 4.36 5.80
C PHE A 441 2.55 4.40 4.30
N VAL A 442 3.70 3.90 3.83
CA VAL A 442 3.99 3.74 2.40
C VAL A 442 3.04 2.72 1.79
N VAL A 443 2.76 1.60 2.46
CA VAL A 443 1.75 0.62 2.05
C VAL A 443 0.37 1.24 2.06
N LEU A 444 -0.01 2.08 3.03
CA LEU A 444 -1.29 2.78 3.11
C LEU A 444 -1.40 3.84 2.01
N VAL A 445 -0.33 4.55 1.68
CA VAL A 445 -0.29 5.50 0.58
C VAL A 445 -0.30 4.76 -0.75
N ILE A 446 0.40 3.65 -0.90
CA ILE A 446 0.31 2.76 -2.06
C ILE A 446 -1.12 2.22 -2.18
N ASN A 447 -1.75 1.81 -1.08
CA ASN A 447 -3.13 1.32 -1.05
C ASN A 447 -4.13 2.44 -1.33
N VAL A 448 -3.91 3.65 -0.83
CA VAL A 448 -4.73 4.84 -1.12
C VAL A 448 -4.52 5.31 -2.55
N VAL A 449 -3.32 5.23 -3.12
CA VAL A 449 -3.04 5.57 -4.54
C VAL A 449 -3.58 4.50 -5.48
N TYR A 450 -3.47 3.22 -5.09
CA TYR A 450 -4.08 2.07 -5.79
C TYR A 450 -5.61 2.16 -5.74
N ASN A 451 -6.18 2.46 -4.57
CA ASN A 451 -7.63 2.68 -4.40
C ASN A 451 -8.09 4.04 -4.98
N GLN A 452 -7.21 5.03 -5.17
CA GLN A 452 -7.57 6.28 -5.83
C GLN A 452 -7.73 6.13 -7.34
N ARG A 453 -7.10 5.15 -7.99
CA ARG A 453 -7.47 4.80 -9.39
C ARG A 453 -8.96 4.44 -9.51
N MET A 454 -9.58 3.90 -8.45
CA MET A 454 -11.03 3.65 -8.40
C MET A 454 -11.87 4.92 -8.10
N LEU A 455 -11.28 5.97 -7.53
CA LEU A 455 -11.99 7.23 -7.21
C LEU A 455 -12.03 8.22 -8.39
N LEU A 456 -11.25 7.99 -9.45
CA LEU A 456 -11.08 8.96 -10.54
C LEU A 456 -11.58 8.47 -11.89
N ALA A 457 -11.88 7.18 -12.00
CA ALA A 457 -12.84 6.70 -12.98
C ALA A 457 -14.25 7.32 -12.79
N ASN A 458 -14.51 7.98 -11.65
CA ASN A 458 -15.79 8.57 -11.29
C ASN A 458 -15.93 10.09 -11.54
N ILE A 459 -14.93 10.79 -12.09
CA ILE A 459 -14.98 12.27 -12.29
C ILE A 459 -14.59 12.71 -13.71
N THR A 460 -14.79 11.87 -14.72
CA THR A 460 -14.70 12.30 -16.13
C THR A 460 -15.93 11.86 -16.91
N ASP A 461 -17.07 12.43 -16.56
CA ASP A 461 -18.08 12.78 -17.56
C ASP A 461 -18.11 14.32 -17.69
N PRO A 462 -17.45 14.88 -18.72
CA PRO A 462 -17.46 16.32 -18.97
C PRO A 462 -18.82 16.87 -19.43
N ASN A 463 -19.84 16.03 -19.66
CA ASN A 463 -21.13 16.50 -20.16
C ASN A 463 -22.13 16.90 -19.06
N LEU A 464 -21.79 16.72 -17.77
CA LEU A 464 -22.71 17.02 -16.66
C LEU A 464 -22.60 18.44 -16.07
N ILE A 465 -21.74 19.31 -16.61
CA ILE A 465 -21.63 20.71 -16.16
C ILE A 465 -21.55 21.66 -17.36
N SER A 466 -22.59 21.70 -18.18
CA SER A 466 -22.99 22.93 -18.88
C SER A 466 -24.33 22.73 -19.61
N SER A 467 -25.43 23.09 -18.97
CA SER A 467 -26.60 23.68 -19.65
C SER A 467 -27.67 24.07 -18.63
N GLU A 468 -27.51 25.25 -18.05
CA GLU A 468 -28.67 26.12 -17.88
C GLU A 468 -29.12 26.57 -19.27
N GLN A 469 -29.80 25.69 -20.02
CA GLN A 469 -30.55 26.06 -21.22
C GLN A 469 -31.79 25.17 -21.34
N GLN A 470 -32.93 25.86 -21.48
CA GLN A 470 -34.29 25.35 -21.63
C GLN A 470 -34.39 23.97 -22.30
N LEU A 471 -35.02 23.01 -21.62
CA LEU A 471 -35.30 21.65 -22.11
C LEU A 471 -36.33 21.63 -23.25
N PRO A 472 -35.99 21.13 -24.45
CA PRO A 472 -36.95 20.63 -25.42
C PRO A 472 -36.86 19.08 -25.51
N GLY A 473 -38.00 18.40 -25.39
CA GLY A 473 -38.24 17.00 -25.78
C GLY A 473 -37.08 16.00 -25.70
N TYR A 474 -36.83 15.44 -24.52
CA TYR A 474 -35.86 14.36 -24.33
C TYR A 474 -36.35 13.07 -25.02
N ASN A 475 -35.64 12.60 -26.06
CA ASN A 475 -35.98 11.38 -26.81
C ASN A 475 -35.33 10.15 -26.18
N TRP A 476 -36.08 9.48 -25.32
CA TRP A 476 -35.57 8.36 -24.50
C TRP A 476 -35.18 7.11 -25.31
N GLU A 477 -35.76 6.89 -26.49
CA GLU A 477 -35.39 5.74 -27.35
C GLU A 477 -33.95 5.88 -27.91
N GLU A 478 -33.48 7.10 -28.11
CA GLU A 478 -32.13 7.39 -28.59
C GLU A 478 -31.09 7.24 -27.46
N ALA A 479 -31.44 7.67 -26.24
CA ALA A 479 -30.64 7.45 -25.04
C ALA A 479 -30.58 5.96 -24.64
N LYS A 480 -31.67 5.21 -24.83
CA LYS A 480 -31.73 3.75 -24.65
C LYS A 480 -30.86 3.02 -25.68
N ALA A 481 -30.92 3.40 -26.95
CA ALA A 481 -30.04 2.85 -27.98
C ALA A 481 -28.57 3.11 -27.64
N GLN A 482 -28.24 4.31 -27.17
CA GLN A 482 -26.89 4.66 -26.71
C GLN A 482 -26.47 3.88 -25.44
N LEU A 483 -27.35 3.73 -24.43
CA LEU A 483 -27.11 2.97 -23.19
C LEU A 483 -26.93 1.47 -23.46
N VAL A 484 -27.73 0.88 -24.35
CA VAL A 484 -27.58 -0.52 -24.79
C VAL A 484 -26.29 -0.72 -25.59
N THR A 485 -25.79 0.31 -26.31
CA THR A 485 -24.50 0.27 -27.00
C THR A 485 -23.28 0.68 -26.16
N THR A 486 -23.48 1.31 -24.98
CA THR A 486 -22.41 1.79 -24.07
C THR A 486 -22.30 0.98 -22.78
N LEU A 487 -23.32 0.20 -22.42
CA LEU A 487 -23.10 -1.03 -21.68
C LEU A 487 -22.01 -1.79 -22.44
N PRO A 488 -20.92 -2.25 -21.78
CA PRO A 488 -20.07 -3.24 -22.41
C PRO A 488 -21.03 -4.31 -22.93
N SER A 489 -20.93 -4.70 -24.20
CA SER A 489 -21.82 -5.72 -24.77
C SER A 489 -22.03 -6.80 -23.70
N LEU A 490 -23.27 -7.19 -23.38
CA LEU A 490 -23.54 -8.13 -22.28
C LEU A 490 -22.67 -9.39 -22.37
N ASP A 491 -22.19 -9.74 -23.57
CA ASP A 491 -21.16 -10.74 -23.88
C ASP A 491 -19.79 -10.54 -23.19
N ASN A 492 -19.50 -9.35 -22.66
CA ASN A 492 -18.23 -8.92 -22.06
C ASN A 492 -18.34 -8.64 -20.54
N VAL A 493 -19.54 -8.71 -19.93
CA VAL A 493 -19.75 -8.47 -18.49
C VAL A 493 -20.11 -9.79 -17.81
N GLY A 494 -19.29 -10.20 -16.84
CA GLY A 494 -19.29 -11.57 -16.35
C GLY A 494 -18.33 -12.43 -17.16
N ALA A 495 -17.96 -13.59 -16.60
CA ALA A 495 -16.90 -14.45 -17.10
C ALA A 495 -17.04 -14.69 -18.62
N LYS A 496 -16.25 -13.95 -19.44
CA LYS A 496 -16.04 -14.25 -20.87
C LYS A 496 -15.87 -15.76 -20.95
N ALA A 497 -16.82 -16.41 -21.62
CA ALA A 497 -17.08 -17.85 -21.49
C ALA A 497 -15.78 -18.62 -21.22
N VAL A 498 -15.74 -19.35 -20.10
CA VAL A 498 -14.61 -20.20 -19.63
C VAL A 498 -13.95 -21.02 -20.76
N ALA A 499 -14.68 -21.23 -21.87
CA ALA A 499 -14.33 -21.98 -23.07
C ALA A 499 -13.26 -21.36 -24.01
N GLU A 500 -12.87 -20.08 -23.93
CA GLU A 500 -11.88 -19.50 -24.88
C GLU A 500 -10.54 -19.07 -24.23
N GLY A 501 -10.31 -19.42 -22.97
CA GLY A 501 -9.14 -18.98 -22.21
C GLY A 501 -7.93 -19.92 -22.30
N THR A 502 -6.73 -19.34 -22.16
CA THR A 502 -5.50 -20.08 -21.85
C THR A 502 -5.10 -19.83 -20.40
N THR A 503 -4.46 -20.80 -19.77
CA THR A 503 -3.76 -20.61 -18.48
C THR A 503 -2.27 -20.85 -18.65
N GLN A 504 -1.45 -20.28 -17.78
CA GLN A 504 0.02 -20.33 -17.88
C GLN A 504 0.61 -21.31 -16.86
N TYR A 505 1.74 -21.91 -17.23
CA TYR A 505 2.53 -22.78 -16.37
C TYR A 505 4.00 -22.58 -16.68
N GLU A 506 4.85 -22.53 -15.65
CA GLU A 506 6.30 -22.43 -15.79
C GLU A 506 6.93 -23.82 -15.81
N LEU A 507 7.71 -24.11 -16.86
CA LEU A 507 8.39 -25.39 -17.02
C LEU A 507 9.39 -25.63 -15.88
N GLY A 508 9.17 -26.70 -15.13
CA GLY A 508 10.03 -27.15 -14.04
C GLY A 508 11.03 -28.23 -14.46
N VAL A 509 11.93 -28.58 -13.53
CA VAL A 509 12.91 -29.65 -13.74
C VAL A 509 12.19 -30.99 -13.93
N GLY A 510 12.51 -31.68 -15.03
CA GLY A 510 11.92 -32.98 -15.37
C GLY A 510 10.54 -32.91 -16.03
N ASP A 511 10.03 -31.71 -16.33
CA ASP A 511 8.85 -31.57 -17.17
C ASP A 511 9.19 -31.88 -18.63
N THR A 512 8.24 -32.45 -19.35
CA THR A 512 8.18 -32.53 -20.81
C THR A 512 6.76 -32.22 -21.22
N ILE A 513 6.52 -31.82 -22.48
CA ILE A 513 5.15 -31.55 -22.96
C ILE A 513 4.26 -32.77 -22.77
N THR A 514 4.75 -33.98 -23.09
CA THR A 514 4.04 -35.25 -22.86
C THR A 514 3.71 -35.48 -21.38
N LEU A 515 4.68 -35.31 -20.48
CA LEU A 515 4.45 -35.52 -19.04
C LEU A 515 3.45 -34.50 -18.49
N LEU A 516 3.49 -33.26 -18.96
CA LEU A 516 2.56 -32.21 -18.57
C LEU A 516 1.15 -32.45 -19.12
N ALA A 517 1.05 -32.89 -20.38
CA ALA A 517 -0.20 -33.26 -21.02
C ALA A 517 -0.88 -34.40 -20.26
N GLN A 518 -0.11 -35.44 -19.91
CA GLN A 518 -0.57 -36.52 -19.06
C GLN A 518 -0.92 -36.03 -17.67
N LYS A 519 -0.05 -35.28 -16.98
CA LYS A 519 -0.28 -34.80 -15.62
C LYS A 519 -1.57 -33.99 -15.47
N TYR A 520 -1.89 -33.10 -16.40
CA TYR A 520 -3.10 -32.26 -16.28
C TYR A 520 -4.29 -32.78 -17.07
N GLY A 521 -4.13 -33.87 -17.84
CA GLY A 521 -5.18 -34.44 -18.66
C GLY A 521 -5.56 -33.49 -19.80
N VAL A 522 -4.61 -33.20 -20.68
CA VAL A 522 -4.84 -32.50 -21.95
C VAL A 522 -4.17 -33.23 -23.10
N ASP A 523 -4.49 -32.85 -24.33
CA ASP A 523 -3.71 -33.27 -25.49
C ASP A 523 -2.43 -32.44 -25.60
N GLU A 524 -1.34 -33.00 -26.14
CA GLU A 524 -0.08 -32.26 -26.28
C GLU A 524 -0.25 -31.00 -27.15
N SER A 525 -1.14 -31.04 -28.14
CA SER A 525 -1.48 -29.90 -29.00
C SER A 525 -2.20 -28.77 -28.26
N ALA A 526 -2.77 -29.05 -27.09
CA ALA A 526 -3.38 -28.04 -26.22
C ALA A 526 -2.33 -27.28 -25.38
N ILE A 527 -1.05 -27.69 -25.45
CA ILE A 527 0.07 -27.01 -24.79
C ILE A 527 0.88 -26.25 -25.84
N THR A 528 0.84 -24.93 -25.78
CA THR A 528 1.58 -24.06 -26.70
C THR A 528 2.75 -23.39 -26.00
N LEU A 529 3.93 -23.43 -26.60
CA LEU A 529 5.09 -22.68 -26.11
C LEU A 529 4.86 -21.19 -26.34
N THR A 530 5.10 -20.37 -25.33
CA THR A 530 5.00 -18.91 -25.46
C THR A 530 6.24 -18.30 -26.14
N SER A 531 7.33 -19.06 -26.26
CA SER A 531 8.56 -18.72 -26.97
C SER A 531 8.95 -19.82 -27.96
N ASP A 532 9.78 -19.49 -28.96
CA ASP A 532 10.27 -20.45 -29.97
C ASP A 532 11.29 -21.47 -29.40
N THR A 533 11.54 -21.44 -28.09
CA THR A 533 12.49 -22.34 -27.41
C THR A 533 11.83 -23.09 -26.26
N TRP A 534 12.42 -24.22 -25.88
CA TRP A 534 11.99 -25.02 -24.74
C TRP A 534 13.09 -25.03 -23.68
N ARG A 535 12.91 -24.30 -22.58
CA ARG A 535 13.86 -24.19 -21.47
C ARG A 535 13.13 -24.20 -20.13
N ILE A 536 13.77 -24.77 -19.12
CA ILE A 536 13.30 -24.70 -17.73
C ILE A 536 13.16 -23.21 -17.33
N GLY A 537 12.04 -22.86 -16.72
CA GLY A 537 11.67 -21.49 -16.37
C GLY A 537 10.95 -20.72 -17.47
N GLU A 538 10.75 -21.29 -18.67
CA GLU A 538 9.87 -20.69 -19.69
C GLU A 538 8.41 -21.08 -19.43
N SER A 539 7.50 -20.16 -19.78
CA SER A 539 6.06 -20.37 -19.63
C SER A 539 5.47 -21.10 -20.85
N VAL A 540 4.57 -22.04 -20.59
CA VAL A 540 3.69 -22.65 -21.60
C VAL A 540 2.25 -22.26 -21.31
N ALA A 541 1.47 -22.12 -22.38
CA ALA A 541 0.04 -21.91 -22.30
C ALA A 541 -0.69 -23.24 -22.43
N PHE A 542 -1.62 -23.52 -21.52
CA PHE A 542 -2.58 -24.61 -21.61
C PHE A 542 -3.91 -24.07 -22.12
N GLN A 543 -4.47 -24.71 -23.14
CA GLN A 543 -5.83 -24.44 -23.58
C GLN A 543 -6.83 -25.05 -22.60
N LEU A 544 -7.85 -24.26 -22.22
CA LEU A 544 -8.94 -24.70 -21.36
C LEU A 544 -10.15 -25.15 -22.21
N PRO A 545 -11.01 -26.05 -21.70
CA PRO A 545 -10.96 -26.72 -20.39
C PRO A 545 -10.08 -27.99 -20.38
N PHE A 546 -9.72 -28.47 -19.19
CA PHE A 546 -9.04 -29.76 -19.00
C PHE A 546 -10.01 -30.96 -19.19
N LYS A 547 -9.46 -32.15 -19.51
CA LYS A 547 -10.27 -33.39 -19.69
C LYS A 547 -11.06 -33.73 -18.43
N SER A 548 -12.23 -34.35 -18.60
CA SER A 548 -12.97 -34.96 -17.48
C SER A 548 -12.17 -36.10 -16.82
N TYR A 549 -12.57 -36.54 -15.62
CA TYR A 549 -11.86 -37.64 -14.95
C TYR A 549 -11.81 -38.92 -15.79
N ASP A 550 -12.90 -39.30 -16.45
CA ASP A 550 -12.96 -40.56 -17.20
C ASP A 550 -12.08 -40.52 -18.46
N GLU A 551 -12.00 -39.37 -19.13
CA GLU A 551 -11.08 -39.15 -20.26
C GLU A 551 -9.63 -39.10 -19.76
N TYR A 552 -9.36 -38.39 -18.66
CA TYR A 552 -8.04 -38.31 -18.05
C TYR A 552 -7.54 -39.69 -17.61
N ARG A 553 -8.39 -40.50 -16.95
CA ARG A 553 -8.08 -41.85 -16.48
C ARG A 553 -7.65 -42.80 -17.61
N GLN A 554 -8.16 -42.59 -18.82
CA GLN A 554 -7.78 -43.35 -20.03
C GLN A 554 -6.41 -42.95 -20.58
N THR A 555 -5.93 -41.74 -20.27
CA THR A 555 -4.59 -41.27 -20.68
C THR A 555 -3.47 -41.75 -19.76
N LEU A 556 -3.82 -42.29 -18.59
CA LEU A 556 -2.85 -42.72 -17.58
C LEU A 556 -2.25 -44.10 -17.89
N PRO A 557 -0.98 -44.34 -17.51
CA PRO A 557 -0.38 -45.67 -17.55
C PRO A 557 -1.19 -46.71 -16.75
N PRO A 558 -0.99 -48.02 -17.02
CA PRO A 558 -1.50 -49.09 -16.18
C PRO A 558 -1.03 -48.95 -14.72
N ILE A 559 -1.84 -49.50 -13.80
CA ILE A 559 -1.48 -49.56 -12.38
C ILE A 559 -0.18 -50.36 -12.22
N ALA A 560 0.71 -49.85 -11.36
CA ALA A 560 2.01 -50.44 -11.07
C ALA A 560 1.89 -51.87 -10.55
N THR A 561 2.86 -52.72 -10.91
CA THR A 561 2.97 -54.10 -10.42
C THR A 561 3.94 -54.18 -9.22
N ALA A 562 3.99 -55.36 -8.57
CA ALA A 562 4.92 -55.62 -7.46
C ALA A 562 6.40 -55.39 -7.80
N GLU A 563 6.79 -55.40 -9.08
CA GLU A 563 8.16 -55.10 -9.55
C GLU A 563 8.57 -53.63 -9.29
N LEU A 564 7.60 -52.73 -9.11
CA LEU A 564 7.81 -51.32 -8.76
C LEU A 564 7.92 -51.09 -7.24
N ALA A 565 8.10 -52.15 -6.43
CA ALA A 565 8.15 -52.08 -4.96
C ALA A 565 9.17 -51.06 -4.40
N SER A 566 10.25 -50.76 -5.11
CA SER A 566 11.23 -49.74 -4.68
C SER A 566 10.69 -48.31 -4.64
N GLN A 567 9.53 -48.06 -5.26
CA GLN A 567 8.92 -46.74 -5.40
C GLN A 567 7.86 -46.42 -4.33
N VAL A 568 7.34 -47.43 -3.64
CA VAL A 568 6.36 -47.32 -2.55
C VAL A 568 7.02 -47.75 -1.25
N VAL A 569 7.33 -46.80 -0.37
CA VAL A 569 8.16 -47.04 0.81
C VAL A 569 7.56 -46.40 2.05
N TYR A 570 7.43 -47.17 3.14
CA TYR A 570 7.15 -46.61 4.45
C TYR A 570 8.38 -45.93 5.04
N ARG A 571 8.23 -44.68 5.46
CA ARG A 571 9.24 -43.85 6.10
C ARG A 571 8.86 -43.57 7.56
N PRO A 572 9.44 -44.31 8.52
CA PRO A 572 9.14 -44.12 9.94
C PRO A 572 9.42 -42.71 10.45
N GLU A 573 10.41 -42.02 9.88
CA GLU A 573 10.85 -40.68 10.29
C GLU A 573 9.80 -39.58 10.09
N ILE A 574 8.86 -39.79 9.16
CA ILE A 574 7.75 -38.88 8.88
C ILE A 574 6.38 -39.56 9.07
N ASN A 575 6.38 -40.80 9.56
CA ASN A 575 5.20 -41.64 9.72
C ASN A 575 4.32 -41.65 8.45
N ALA A 576 4.94 -41.93 7.30
CA ALA A 576 4.26 -41.87 6.01
C ALA A 576 4.68 -42.96 5.04
N ILE A 577 3.73 -43.50 4.28
CA ILE A 577 3.98 -44.23 3.04
C ILE A 577 4.25 -43.19 1.95
N THR A 578 5.38 -43.28 1.27
CA THR A 578 5.75 -42.40 0.16
C THR A 578 5.65 -43.13 -1.17
N VAL A 579 5.00 -42.51 -2.17
CA VAL A 579 4.97 -42.97 -3.56
C VAL A 579 5.82 -42.03 -4.40
N SER A 580 6.74 -42.58 -5.20
CA SER A 580 7.66 -41.83 -6.04
C SER A 580 7.87 -42.50 -7.40
N GLY A 581 8.49 -41.83 -8.35
CA GLY A 581 8.69 -42.34 -9.72
C GLY A 581 8.07 -41.43 -10.77
N ASN A 582 8.33 -41.73 -12.04
CA ASN A 582 7.88 -40.89 -13.15
C ASN A 582 6.61 -41.48 -13.77
N MET A 583 5.47 -40.82 -13.57
CA MET A 583 4.12 -41.28 -13.94
C MET A 583 3.75 -42.63 -13.34
N THR A 584 4.24 -42.91 -12.12
CA THR A 584 3.87 -44.11 -11.38
C THR A 584 2.42 -44.00 -10.91
N VAL A 585 1.56 -44.89 -11.42
CA VAL A 585 0.14 -45.00 -11.05
C VAL A 585 -0.02 -46.14 -10.04
N VAL A 586 -0.55 -45.85 -8.86
CA VAL A 586 -0.80 -46.86 -7.81
C VAL A 586 -2.24 -46.77 -7.31
N ASP A 587 -2.77 -47.87 -6.81
CA ASP A 587 -4.02 -47.91 -6.04
C ASP A 587 -3.77 -48.40 -4.61
N ILE A 588 -4.79 -48.30 -3.75
CA ILE A 588 -4.69 -48.73 -2.34
C ILE A 588 -4.34 -50.23 -2.21
N PRO A 589 -4.97 -51.17 -2.95
CA PRO A 589 -4.60 -52.58 -2.90
C PRO A 589 -3.14 -52.85 -3.30
N THR A 590 -2.61 -52.14 -4.30
CA THR A 590 -1.20 -52.24 -4.70
C THR A 590 -0.28 -51.75 -3.60
N ILE A 591 -0.61 -50.61 -2.96
CA ILE A 591 0.17 -50.09 -1.82
C ILE A 591 0.13 -51.09 -0.66
N HIS A 592 -1.05 -51.64 -0.34
CA HIS A 592 -1.22 -52.66 0.70
C HIS A 592 -0.35 -53.89 0.41
N SER A 593 -0.41 -54.41 -0.82
CA SER A 593 0.37 -55.59 -1.24
C SER A 593 1.88 -55.36 -1.16
N ILE A 594 2.38 -54.17 -1.51
CA ILE A 594 3.80 -53.84 -1.47
C ILE A 594 4.30 -53.62 -0.03
N ILE A 595 3.55 -52.85 0.76
CA ILE A 595 3.92 -52.53 2.16
C ILE A 595 3.77 -53.76 3.06
N ASN A 596 2.74 -54.58 2.79
CA ASN A 596 2.44 -55.83 3.47
C ASN A 596 2.51 -55.71 5.01
N ASN A 597 1.84 -54.69 5.55
CA ASN A 597 1.84 -54.37 6.97
C ASN A 597 0.51 -53.76 7.42
N GLU A 598 -0.32 -54.60 8.06
CA GLU A 598 -1.64 -54.26 8.59
C GLU A 598 -1.63 -53.17 9.68
N GLU A 599 -0.48 -52.88 10.29
CA GLU A 599 -0.34 -51.77 11.25
C GLU A 599 -0.21 -50.40 10.56
N LEU A 600 0.04 -50.37 9.25
CA LEU A 600 0.21 -49.14 8.48
C LEU A 600 -0.98 -48.89 7.54
N LEU A 601 -1.41 -49.93 6.84
CA LEU A 601 -2.56 -49.94 5.95
C LEU A 601 -3.18 -51.33 6.07
N ALA A 602 -4.40 -51.40 6.57
CA ALA A 602 -5.10 -52.67 6.78
C ALA A 602 -6.13 -52.94 5.69
N ASP A 603 -6.23 -54.19 5.24
CA ASP A 603 -7.33 -54.68 4.40
C ASP A 603 -8.39 -55.34 5.31
N GLU A 604 -9.55 -54.70 5.44
CA GLU A 604 -10.66 -55.22 6.25
C GLU A 604 -11.60 -56.14 5.43
N GLY A 605 -11.27 -56.39 4.16
CA GLY A 605 -12.06 -57.17 3.23
C GLY A 605 -13.17 -56.34 2.56
N ASN A 606 -13.72 -56.89 1.47
CA ASN A 606 -14.82 -56.29 0.69
C ASN A 606 -14.52 -54.86 0.18
N GLY A 607 -13.24 -54.55 -0.10
CA GLY A 607 -12.79 -53.24 -0.55
C GLY A 607 -12.80 -52.17 0.56
N VAL A 608 -12.83 -52.56 1.83
CA VAL A 608 -12.68 -51.66 2.97
C VAL A 608 -11.21 -51.65 3.42
N TYR A 609 -10.60 -50.47 3.46
CA TYR A 609 -9.22 -50.30 3.88
C TYR A 609 -9.12 -49.28 5.01
N SER A 610 -8.23 -49.54 5.97
CA SER A 610 -7.91 -48.63 7.06
C SER A 610 -6.48 -48.12 6.94
N LEU A 611 -6.32 -46.86 6.52
CA LEU A 611 -5.02 -46.19 6.45
C LEU A 611 -4.69 -45.59 7.82
N LYS A 612 -3.62 -46.06 8.44
CA LYS A 612 -3.21 -45.72 9.82
C LYS A 612 -2.03 -44.75 9.89
N VAL A 613 -1.36 -44.52 8.75
CA VAL A 613 -0.22 -43.60 8.61
C VAL A 613 -0.44 -42.66 7.42
N ASN A 614 0.34 -41.58 7.34
CA ASN A 614 0.20 -40.62 6.24
C ASN A 614 0.51 -41.25 4.88
N LEU A 615 -0.05 -40.71 3.80
CA LEU A 615 0.28 -41.09 2.43
C LEU A 615 0.78 -39.87 1.67
N GLU A 616 2.04 -39.89 1.22
CA GLU A 616 2.68 -38.80 0.50
C GLU A 616 3.02 -39.18 -0.95
N LEU A 617 2.44 -38.47 -1.91
CA LEU A 617 2.73 -38.62 -3.33
C LEU A 617 3.74 -37.58 -3.78
N LYS A 618 4.84 -38.02 -4.39
CA LYS A 618 5.87 -37.16 -4.95
C LYS A 618 5.57 -36.83 -6.42
N ARG A 619 6.20 -35.76 -6.92
CA ARG A 619 6.01 -35.19 -8.26
C ARG A 619 5.89 -36.27 -9.34
N HIS A 620 4.88 -36.08 -10.21
CA HIS A 620 4.54 -36.97 -11.32
C HIS A 620 4.08 -38.38 -10.92
N THR A 621 3.52 -38.58 -9.72
CA THR A 621 2.83 -39.83 -9.38
C THR A 621 1.32 -39.66 -9.35
N VAL A 622 0.58 -40.76 -9.47
CA VAL A 622 -0.88 -40.78 -9.43
C VAL A 622 -1.36 -41.84 -8.43
N LEU A 623 -2.24 -41.44 -7.52
CA LEU A 623 -2.98 -42.36 -6.66
C LEU A 623 -4.41 -42.53 -7.16
N LEU A 624 -4.86 -43.77 -7.24
CA LEU A 624 -6.23 -44.15 -7.59
C LEU A 624 -6.93 -44.77 -6.39
N ILE A 625 -8.11 -44.25 -6.04
CA ILE A 625 -8.99 -44.75 -5.00
C ILE A 625 -10.33 -45.04 -5.70
N GLU A 626 -10.44 -46.24 -6.29
CA GLU A 626 -11.53 -46.57 -7.21
C GLU A 626 -12.32 -47.81 -6.75
N GLY A 627 -13.65 -47.68 -6.66
CA GLY A 627 -14.56 -48.80 -6.46
C GLY A 627 -14.63 -49.71 -7.71
N PRO A 628 -14.87 -51.03 -7.55
CA PRO A 628 -15.16 -51.72 -6.30
C PRO A 628 -13.93 -52.17 -5.50
N GLN A 629 -12.72 -51.90 -6.00
CA GLN A 629 -11.49 -52.33 -5.33
C GLN A 629 -11.29 -51.59 -4.01
N VAL A 630 -11.66 -50.31 -3.96
CA VAL A 630 -11.70 -49.50 -2.75
C VAL A 630 -13.10 -48.90 -2.59
N ASN A 631 -13.96 -49.60 -1.86
CA ASN A 631 -15.32 -49.16 -1.55
C ASN A 631 -15.33 -48.16 -0.39
N TRP A 632 -14.50 -48.36 0.63
CA TRP A 632 -14.42 -47.47 1.77
C TRP A 632 -12.98 -47.37 2.29
N LEU A 633 -12.41 -46.17 2.22
CA LEU A 633 -11.13 -45.86 2.83
C LEU A 633 -11.35 -45.10 4.15
N LYS A 634 -11.03 -45.75 5.26
CA LYS A 634 -11.02 -45.16 6.59
C LYS A 634 -9.66 -44.53 6.85
N LEU A 635 -9.63 -43.26 7.22
CA LEU A 635 -8.42 -42.53 7.57
C LEU A 635 -8.37 -42.41 9.10
N GLN A 636 -7.37 -43.03 9.73
CA GLN A 636 -7.28 -43.00 11.19
C GLN A 636 -7.16 -41.56 11.70
N SER A 637 -8.02 -41.22 12.67
CA SER A 637 -8.13 -39.88 13.24
C SER A 637 -8.64 -39.98 14.68
N ASN A 638 -7.82 -39.54 15.64
CA ASN A 638 -8.18 -39.45 17.05
C ASN A 638 -7.20 -38.52 17.80
N GLN A 639 -7.32 -38.46 19.13
CA GLN A 639 -6.46 -37.64 19.99
C GLN A 639 -4.94 -37.87 19.84
N ARG A 640 -4.51 -39.01 19.26
CA ARG A 640 -3.09 -39.31 19.00
C ARG A 640 -2.58 -38.69 17.70
N GLY A 641 -3.48 -38.25 16.82
CA GLY A 641 -3.19 -37.64 15.55
C GLY A 641 -4.12 -38.12 14.44
N ALA A 642 -4.02 -37.47 13.29
CA ALA A 642 -4.85 -37.75 12.13
C ALA A 642 -4.02 -37.96 10.87
N VAL A 643 -4.47 -38.92 10.07
CA VAL A 643 -3.87 -39.26 8.79
C VAL A 643 -4.09 -38.16 7.76
N ARG A 644 -3.05 -37.86 6.98
CA ARG A 644 -3.16 -37.02 5.79
C ARG A 644 -2.81 -37.79 4.53
N ILE A 645 -3.60 -37.58 3.49
CA ILE A 645 -3.21 -37.93 2.11
C ILE A 645 -2.76 -36.62 1.44
N PHE A 646 -1.48 -36.56 1.08
CA PHE A 646 -0.86 -35.35 0.56
C PHE A 646 -0.15 -35.63 -0.75
N ALA A 647 -0.52 -34.92 -1.81
CA ALA A 647 0.15 -34.97 -3.10
C ALA A 647 0.90 -33.66 -3.37
N ASP A 648 2.18 -33.74 -3.73
CA ASP A 648 2.97 -32.58 -4.13
C ASP A 648 3.43 -32.72 -5.57
N SER A 649 2.91 -31.84 -6.44
CA SER A 649 3.05 -31.92 -7.88
C SER A 649 2.62 -33.27 -8.47
N ALA A 650 1.64 -33.91 -7.83
CA ALA A 650 1.16 -35.25 -8.08
C ALA A 650 -0.38 -35.28 -8.04
N ASN A 651 -0.97 -36.38 -8.49
CA ASN A 651 -2.40 -36.44 -8.77
C ASN A 651 -3.14 -37.51 -7.95
N ILE A 652 -4.42 -37.27 -7.69
CA ILE A 652 -5.30 -38.18 -6.97
C ILE A 652 -6.60 -38.34 -7.76
N GLY A 653 -6.98 -39.57 -8.09
CA GLY A 653 -8.29 -39.91 -8.65
C GLY A 653 -9.12 -40.69 -7.63
N ILE A 654 -10.31 -40.19 -7.28
CA ILE A 654 -11.23 -40.84 -6.34
C ILE A 654 -12.54 -41.09 -7.07
N LYS A 655 -12.94 -42.35 -7.21
CA LYS A 655 -14.15 -42.70 -7.96
C LYS A 655 -14.93 -43.83 -7.33
N GLN A 656 -16.23 -43.63 -7.12
CA GLN A 656 -17.11 -44.67 -6.56
C GLN A 656 -16.60 -45.21 -5.22
N ALA A 657 -16.07 -44.34 -4.38
CA ALA A 657 -15.49 -44.70 -3.09
C ALA A 657 -16.08 -43.84 -1.96
N LYS A 658 -16.13 -44.41 -0.76
CA LYS A 658 -16.40 -43.68 0.49
C LYS A 658 -15.08 -43.36 1.19
N ILE A 659 -14.92 -42.15 1.73
CA ILE A 659 -13.76 -41.79 2.55
C ILE A 659 -14.21 -41.06 3.81
N THR A 660 -13.74 -41.52 4.97
CA THR A 660 -14.08 -40.92 6.28
C THR A 660 -12.88 -40.80 7.21
N SER A 661 -12.84 -39.77 8.05
CA SER A 661 -12.03 -39.82 9.28
C SER A 661 -12.63 -40.87 10.21
N TRP A 662 -11.81 -41.74 10.78
CA TRP A 662 -12.25 -42.88 11.58
C TRP A 662 -11.45 -42.96 12.87
N ASP A 663 -12.16 -42.97 14.00
CA ASP A 663 -11.56 -43.20 15.31
C ASP A 663 -11.66 -44.69 15.66
N PRO A 664 -10.55 -45.45 15.62
CA PRO A 664 -10.55 -46.86 15.96
C PRO A 664 -10.87 -47.12 17.44
N ASP A 665 -10.66 -46.15 18.34
CA ASP A 665 -10.96 -46.29 19.77
C ASP A 665 -12.47 -46.20 20.04
N LEU A 666 -13.19 -45.43 19.22
CA LEU A 666 -14.65 -45.33 19.26
C LEU A 666 -15.35 -46.35 18.34
N ASN A 667 -14.61 -46.89 17.37
CA ASN A 667 -15.15 -47.68 16.26
C ASN A 667 -16.28 -46.93 15.53
N ASP A 668 -16.06 -45.64 15.31
CA ASP A 668 -16.97 -44.74 14.63
C ASP A 668 -16.16 -43.66 13.89
N VAL A 669 -16.86 -42.80 13.14
CA VAL A 669 -16.24 -41.61 12.54
C VAL A 669 -15.73 -40.65 13.61
N ASP A 670 -14.69 -39.90 13.26
CA ASP A 670 -14.15 -38.88 14.15
C ASP A 670 -15.00 -37.60 14.13
N HIS A 671 -15.73 -37.39 15.22
CA HIS A 671 -16.57 -36.21 15.44
C HIS A 671 -15.82 -35.04 16.09
N GLU A 672 -14.65 -35.27 16.69
CA GLU A 672 -13.91 -34.22 17.39
C GLU A 672 -13.08 -33.42 16.39
N ILE A 673 -13.29 -32.11 16.38
CA ILE A 673 -12.65 -31.22 15.40
C ILE A 673 -11.41 -30.55 16.02
N ASN A 674 -11.36 -30.44 17.35
CA ASN A 674 -10.36 -29.65 18.05
C ASN A 674 -9.02 -30.37 18.26
N ASP A 675 -9.00 -31.70 18.28
CA ASP A 675 -7.78 -32.51 18.27
C ASP A 675 -7.26 -32.79 16.84
N GLY A 676 -8.13 -32.56 15.85
CA GLY A 676 -7.81 -32.45 14.44
C GLY A 676 -8.17 -33.70 13.66
N ARG A 677 -8.77 -33.51 12.47
CA ARG A 677 -9.26 -34.62 11.64
C ARG A 677 -8.42 -34.92 10.41
N ALA A 678 -8.60 -36.12 9.88
CA ALA A 678 -7.94 -36.55 8.66
C ALA A 678 -8.32 -35.64 7.47
N HIS A 679 -7.43 -35.50 6.49
CA HIS A 679 -7.66 -34.61 5.35
C HIS A 679 -6.92 -35.06 4.10
N ILE A 680 -7.39 -34.59 2.94
CA ILE A 680 -6.80 -34.84 1.63
C ILE A 680 -6.43 -33.52 0.99
N ARG A 681 -5.19 -33.42 0.52
CA ARG A 681 -4.66 -32.21 -0.10
C ARG A 681 -3.78 -32.53 -1.29
N VAL A 682 -3.98 -31.76 -2.36
CA VAL A 682 -3.08 -31.71 -3.51
C VAL A 682 -2.47 -30.33 -3.65
N ASN A 683 -1.14 -30.30 -3.82
CA ASN A 683 -0.38 -29.16 -4.24
C ASN A 683 0.05 -29.29 -5.69
N ASN A 684 -0.11 -28.24 -6.51
CA ASN A 684 0.52 -28.12 -7.84
C ASN A 684 0.22 -29.31 -8.78
N GLY A 685 -0.97 -29.88 -8.66
CA GLY A 685 -1.35 -31.13 -9.30
C GLY A 685 -2.84 -31.21 -9.56
N ARG A 686 -3.32 -32.41 -9.88
CA ARG A 686 -4.71 -32.64 -10.25
C ARG A 686 -5.40 -33.58 -9.25
N MET A 687 -6.54 -33.18 -8.71
CA MET A 687 -7.37 -34.08 -7.90
C MET A 687 -8.79 -34.14 -8.43
N ASP A 688 -9.22 -35.35 -8.75
CA ASP A 688 -10.56 -35.64 -9.27
C ASP A 688 -11.33 -36.49 -8.26
N ILE A 689 -12.57 -36.10 -7.98
CA ILE A 689 -13.48 -36.80 -7.07
C ILE A 689 -14.82 -36.96 -7.79
N VAL A 690 -15.19 -38.20 -8.08
CA VAL A 690 -16.34 -38.52 -8.95
C VAL A 690 -17.19 -39.64 -8.36
N ARG A 691 -18.51 -39.41 -8.22
CA ARG A 691 -19.46 -40.42 -7.74
C ARG A 691 -19.07 -41.04 -6.39
N SER A 692 -18.55 -40.22 -5.47
CA SER A 692 -17.97 -40.65 -4.20
C SER A 692 -18.67 -40.01 -3.00
N GLU A 693 -18.56 -40.64 -1.83
CA GLU A 693 -19.01 -40.09 -0.54
C GLU A 693 -17.78 -39.68 0.28
N ILE A 694 -17.69 -38.43 0.72
CA ILE A 694 -16.58 -37.97 1.57
C ILE A 694 -17.11 -37.22 2.77
N ALA A 695 -16.78 -37.72 3.96
CA ALA A 695 -17.32 -37.18 5.20
C ALA A 695 -16.35 -37.13 6.37
N TYR A 696 -16.67 -36.26 7.34
CA TYR A 696 -15.95 -36.12 8.61
C TYR A 696 -14.45 -35.73 8.48
N LEU A 697 -14.04 -35.13 7.37
CA LEU A 697 -12.66 -34.68 7.16
C LEU A 697 -12.43 -33.24 7.62
N GLY A 698 -11.18 -32.94 7.95
CA GLY A 698 -10.68 -31.58 8.10
C GLY A 698 -10.92 -30.91 9.44
N GLN A 699 -10.20 -29.81 9.64
CA GLN A 699 -10.13 -29.08 10.91
C GLN A 699 -9.91 -27.57 10.70
N PRO A 700 -10.17 -26.72 11.72
CA PRO A 700 -9.85 -25.31 11.68
C PRO A 700 -8.35 -25.06 11.52
N LYS A 701 -8.02 -23.88 10.99
CA LYS A 701 -6.63 -23.46 10.85
C LYS A 701 -5.98 -23.28 12.23
N LEU A 702 -5.12 -24.23 12.60
CA LEU A 702 -4.29 -24.10 13.80
C LEU A 702 -3.24 -23.00 13.61
N ARG A 703 -2.94 -22.25 14.68
CA ARG A 703 -1.84 -21.26 14.69
C ARG A 703 -0.55 -21.97 14.25
N ASN A 704 0.08 -21.50 13.17
CA ASN A 704 1.30 -22.05 12.54
C ASN A 704 1.11 -23.27 11.61
N SER A 705 -0.11 -23.76 11.36
CA SER A 705 -0.35 -24.68 10.24
C SER A 705 -0.36 -23.90 8.92
N GLY A 706 0.33 -24.38 7.88
CA GLY A 706 0.47 -23.72 6.58
C GLY A 706 -0.83 -23.54 5.75
N GLY A 707 -2.00 -23.54 6.40
CA GLY A 707 -3.34 -23.52 5.80
C GLY A 707 -3.69 -24.80 5.03
N GLY A 708 -4.94 -24.96 4.62
CA GLY A 708 -5.37 -26.03 3.70
C GLY A 708 -5.46 -27.43 4.31
N VAL A 709 -5.89 -27.52 5.57
CA VAL A 709 -6.21 -28.78 6.27
C VAL A 709 -7.72 -28.91 6.52
N TYR A 710 -8.52 -28.25 5.69
CA TYR A 710 -9.94 -28.00 5.93
C TYR A 710 -10.86 -29.16 5.55
N GLY A 711 -10.31 -30.27 5.05
CA GLY A 711 -11.04 -31.42 4.56
C GLY A 711 -10.46 -31.84 3.22
N LEU A 712 -11.03 -31.29 2.15
CA LEU A 712 -10.54 -31.43 0.78
C LEU A 712 -9.90 -30.14 0.31
N SER A 713 -8.67 -30.19 -0.21
CA SER A 713 -7.92 -28.98 -0.58
C SER A 713 -7.13 -29.09 -1.88
N TRP A 714 -7.45 -28.22 -2.83
CA TRP A 714 -6.70 -28.00 -4.08
C TRP A 714 -5.87 -26.73 -3.97
N ARG A 715 -4.54 -26.84 -3.94
CA ARG A 715 -3.69 -25.68 -3.68
C ARG A 715 -2.53 -25.53 -4.64
N VAL A 716 -2.25 -24.30 -5.03
CA VAL A 716 -0.88 -23.89 -5.35
C VAL A 716 -0.12 -23.70 -4.04
N GLU A 717 1.16 -24.02 -4.00
CA GLU A 717 1.94 -24.05 -2.75
C GLU A 717 1.85 -22.73 -1.97
N ASN A 718 2.02 -21.61 -2.67
CA ASN A 718 1.92 -20.27 -2.12
C ASN A 718 1.64 -19.23 -3.23
N SER A 719 1.28 -18.01 -2.83
CA SER A 719 0.85 -16.96 -3.77
C SER A 719 1.94 -16.45 -4.73
N SER A 720 3.22 -16.69 -4.45
CA SER A 720 4.30 -16.34 -5.39
C SER A 720 4.41 -17.31 -6.56
N ARG A 721 3.69 -18.44 -6.50
CA ARG A 721 3.65 -19.48 -7.53
C ARG A 721 2.37 -19.45 -8.35
N PHE A 722 1.45 -18.52 -8.08
CA PHE A 722 0.32 -18.27 -8.97
C PHE A 722 0.81 -17.95 -10.39
N GLU A 723 0.14 -18.46 -11.42
CA GLU A 723 0.54 -18.37 -12.84
C GLU A 723 1.83 -19.14 -13.22
N HIS A 724 2.59 -19.63 -12.24
CA HIS A 724 3.79 -20.46 -12.43
C HIS A 724 3.48 -21.95 -12.25
N GLU A 725 2.53 -22.28 -11.37
CA GLU A 725 2.09 -23.65 -11.09
C GLU A 725 0.58 -23.76 -11.28
N LEU A 726 0.14 -24.97 -11.66
CA LEU A 726 -1.26 -25.25 -11.91
C LEU A 726 -1.78 -26.25 -10.89
N THR A 727 -3.00 -26.01 -10.41
CA THR A 727 -3.78 -26.99 -9.66
C THR A 727 -5.18 -27.06 -10.24
N THR A 728 -5.71 -28.25 -10.46
CA THR A 728 -7.00 -28.44 -11.13
C THR A 728 -7.65 -29.80 -10.82
N GLY A 729 -8.74 -30.14 -11.51
CA GLY A 729 -9.45 -31.40 -11.45
C GLY A 729 -10.98 -31.27 -11.52
N SER A 730 -11.64 -32.40 -11.32
CA SER A 730 -13.10 -32.57 -11.34
C SER A 730 -13.66 -32.84 -9.94
N PHE A 731 -14.83 -32.28 -9.63
CA PHE A 731 -15.59 -32.56 -8.42
C PHE A 731 -17.05 -32.81 -8.82
N GLU A 732 -17.40 -34.07 -9.09
CA GLU A 732 -18.62 -34.40 -9.83
C GLU A 732 -19.44 -35.52 -9.19
N ASP A 733 -20.76 -35.35 -9.13
CA ASP A 733 -21.72 -36.39 -8.70
C ASP A 733 -21.46 -36.94 -7.29
N ASN A 734 -20.91 -36.13 -6.37
CA ASN A 734 -20.50 -36.58 -5.04
C ASN A 734 -21.52 -36.28 -3.94
N ASP A 735 -21.37 -37.00 -2.83
CA ASP A 735 -22.01 -36.70 -1.55
C ASP A 735 -20.93 -36.26 -0.53
N ILE A 736 -21.00 -35.01 -0.07
CA ILE A 736 -19.92 -34.33 0.67
C ILE A 736 -20.49 -33.68 1.92
N HIS A 737 -20.25 -34.30 3.08
CA HIS A 737 -20.95 -33.87 4.29
C HIS A 737 -20.14 -34.01 5.58
N ASP A 738 -20.53 -33.26 6.62
CA ASP A 738 -19.91 -33.28 7.96
C ASP A 738 -18.39 -33.01 7.97
N ASN A 739 -17.83 -32.50 6.85
CA ASN A 739 -16.45 -32.04 6.78
C ASN A 739 -16.34 -30.66 7.45
N TYR A 740 -15.12 -30.22 7.76
CA TYR A 740 -14.92 -28.88 8.29
C TYR A 740 -15.26 -27.84 7.20
N MET A 741 -14.72 -28.03 5.99
CA MET A 741 -15.20 -27.42 4.75
C MET A 741 -15.42 -28.53 3.72
N GLY A 742 -16.49 -28.44 2.94
CA GLY A 742 -16.79 -29.43 1.90
C GLY A 742 -15.77 -29.39 0.76
N PHE A 743 -15.36 -28.19 0.34
CA PHE A 743 -14.38 -27.96 -0.72
C PHE A 743 -13.58 -26.70 -0.42
N TYR A 744 -12.26 -26.73 -0.65
CA TYR A 744 -11.40 -25.55 -0.56
C TYR A 744 -10.39 -25.51 -1.72
N SER A 745 -10.19 -24.33 -2.31
CA SER A 745 -9.09 -24.10 -3.25
C SER A 745 -8.20 -22.90 -2.91
N PHE A 746 -6.97 -22.90 -3.42
CA PHE A 746 -6.03 -21.78 -3.34
C PHE A 746 -5.27 -21.70 -4.66
N GLY A 747 -5.62 -20.76 -5.54
CA GLY A 747 -5.00 -20.61 -6.86
C GLY A 747 -5.25 -21.76 -7.84
N ALA A 748 -6.28 -22.59 -7.60
CA ALA A 748 -6.69 -23.61 -8.58
C ALA A 748 -7.38 -22.96 -9.79
N THR A 749 -7.32 -23.59 -10.96
CA THR A 749 -7.89 -23.07 -12.20
C THR A 749 -8.66 -24.15 -12.96
N ALA A 750 -9.67 -23.74 -13.73
CA ALA A 750 -10.45 -24.59 -14.64
C ALA A 750 -11.05 -25.84 -13.96
N MET A 751 -11.47 -25.71 -12.71
CA MET A 751 -12.18 -26.76 -11.99
C MET A 751 -13.61 -26.90 -12.52
N THR A 752 -14.07 -28.14 -12.68
CA THR A 752 -15.49 -28.43 -12.91
C THR A 752 -16.11 -29.01 -11.64
N ILE A 753 -17.11 -28.32 -11.10
CA ILE A 753 -17.83 -28.67 -9.87
C ILE A 753 -19.30 -28.86 -10.24
N ARG A 754 -19.78 -30.10 -10.36
CA ARG A 754 -21.17 -30.33 -10.78
C ARG A 754 -21.89 -31.51 -10.17
N ASN A 755 -23.21 -31.40 -10.07
CA ASN A 755 -24.11 -32.46 -9.61
C ASN A 755 -23.79 -32.99 -8.19
N ASN A 756 -23.12 -32.20 -7.34
CA ASN A 756 -22.77 -32.64 -5.99
C ASN A 756 -23.88 -32.29 -4.99
N ARG A 757 -24.01 -33.10 -3.94
CA ARG A 757 -24.70 -32.75 -2.70
C ARG A 757 -23.66 -32.39 -1.65
N VAL A 758 -23.67 -31.14 -1.18
CA VAL A 758 -22.68 -30.60 -0.24
C VAL A 758 -23.39 -30.02 0.97
N TYR A 759 -23.37 -30.73 2.09
CA TYR A 759 -24.26 -30.37 3.21
C TYR A 759 -23.71 -30.66 4.60
N ASN A 760 -24.28 -29.99 5.61
CA ASN A 760 -23.94 -30.15 7.03
C ASN A 760 -22.44 -30.00 7.33
N ASN A 761 -21.68 -29.28 6.48
CA ASN A 761 -20.29 -28.99 6.76
C ASN A 761 -20.20 -27.89 7.82
N VAL A 762 -19.16 -27.94 8.64
CA VAL A 762 -19.02 -27.10 9.85
C VAL A 762 -18.91 -25.61 9.51
N GLU A 763 -18.17 -25.25 8.47
CA GLU A 763 -18.04 -23.88 7.98
C GLU A 763 -18.70 -23.72 6.61
N TYR A 764 -17.97 -24.00 5.53
CA TYR A 764 -18.41 -23.71 4.17
C TYR A 764 -18.77 -24.99 3.41
N GLY A 765 -19.75 -24.88 2.52
CA GLY A 765 -20.00 -25.90 1.51
C GLY A 765 -18.89 -25.92 0.46
N LEU A 766 -18.91 -24.94 -0.45
CA LEU A 766 -17.91 -24.75 -1.49
C LEU A 766 -17.15 -23.42 -1.26
N ASP A 767 -15.84 -23.49 -0.96
CA ASP A 767 -14.97 -22.31 -0.75
C ASP A 767 -13.79 -22.24 -1.74
N PRO A 768 -14.06 -21.96 -3.04
CA PRO A 768 -13.01 -21.49 -3.93
C PRO A 768 -12.36 -20.18 -3.43
N HIS A 769 -11.03 -20.17 -3.27
CA HIS A 769 -10.35 -19.08 -2.57
C HIS A 769 -9.01 -18.67 -3.22
N ASP A 770 -8.55 -17.45 -2.93
CA ASP A 770 -7.24 -16.85 -3.27
C ASP A 770 -6.80 -17.08 -4.72
N ASP A 771 -7.25 -16.20 -5.63
CA ASP A 771 -6.87 -16.16 -7.07
C ASP A 771 -7.33 -17.39 -7.88
N SER A 772 -8.22 -18.23 -7.33
CA SER A 772 -8.88 -19.31 -8.08
C SER A 772 -9.77 -18.77 -9.20
N ASN A 773 -9.70 -19.36 -10.39
CA ASN A 773 -10.29 -18.77 -11.60
C ASN A 773 -10.77 -19.79 -12.63
N ASN A 774 -11.64 -19.35 -13.53
CA ASN A 774 -12.19 -20.15 -14.64
C ASN A 774 -12.97 -21.39 -14.18
N PHE A 775 -13.62 -21.35 -13.01
CA PHE A 775 -14.41 -22.48 -12.52
C PHE A 775 -15.77 -22.55 -13.22
N ILE A 776 -16.26 -23.78 -13.38
CA ILE A 776 -17.65 -24.05 -13.71
C ILE A 776 -18.28 -24.73 -12.50
N VAL A 777 -19.19 -24.05 -11.82
CA VAL A 777 -19.94 -24.55 -10.66
C VAL A 777 -21.40 -24.66 -11.04
N GLU A 778 -21.87 -25.87 -11.32
CA GLU A 778 -23.23 -26.07 -11.84
C GLU A 778 -24.01 -27.25 -11.29
N ASN A 779 -25.34 -27.11 -11.22
CA ASN A 779 -26.24 -28.20 -10.84
C ASN A 779 -25.95 -28.83 -9.46
N ASN A 780 -25.32 -28.09 -8.54
CA ASN A 780 -25.03 -28.58 -7.19
C ASN A 780 -26.17 -28.28 -6.22
N GLU A 781 -26.34 -29.14 -5.21
CA GLU A 781 -27.21 -28.93 -4.07
C GLU A 781 -26.36 -28.63 -2.83
N VAL A 782 -26.42 -27.41 -2.30
CA VAL A 782 -25.53 -26.93 -1.23
C VAL A 782 -26.33 -26.36 -0.05
N PHE A 783 -26.42 -27.10 1.05
CA PHE A 783 -27.38 -26.78 2.11
C PHE A 783 -26.94 -27.15 3.53
N GLY A 784 -27.54 -26.50 4.54
CA GLY A 784 -27.31 -26.86 5.95
C GLY A 784 -25.88 -26.62 6.46
N ASN A 785 -25.06 -25.85 5.73
CA ASN A 785 -23.67 -25.60 6.15
C ASN A 785 -23.62 -24.49 7.23
N GLY A 786 -22.65 -24.59 8.15
CA GLY A 786 -22.55 -23.71 9.33
C GLY A 786 -22.17 -22.26 9.03
N ASN A 787 -21.89 -21.91 7.78
CA ASN A 787 -21.59 -20.57 7.31
C ASN A 787 -22.19 -20.33 5.91
N HIS A 788 -21.41 -20.08 4.87
CA HIS A 788 -21.90 -19.88 3.50
C HIS A 788 -22.06 -21.22 2.75
N GLY A 789 -23.05 -21.29 1.85
CA GLY A 789 -23.20 -22.40 0.92
C GLY A 789 -22.07 -22.41 -0.11
N ILE A 790 -22.08 -21.43 -1.02
CA ILE A 790 -21.06 -21.24 -2.06
C ILE A 790 -20.39 -19.89 -1.86
N ILE A 791 -19.07 -19.86 -1.71
CA ILE A 791 -18.29 -18.62 -1.56
C ILE A 791 -17.06 -18.62 -2.47
N PHE A 792 -16.91 -17.55 -3.25
CA PHE A 792 -15.69 -17.25 -4.00
C PHE A 792 -14.99 -16.06 -3.36
N SER A 793 -13.83 -16.29 -2.74
CA SER A 793 -13.18 -15.30 -1.87
C SER A 793 -11.74 -14.97 -2.27
N ARG A 794 -11.43 -13.67 -2.35
CA ARG A 794 -10.12 -13.09 -2.67
C ARG A 794 -9.68 -13.31 -4.11
N ARG A 795 -10.05 -12.35 -4.96
CA ARG A 795 -9.60 -12.27 -6.36
C ARG A 795 -9.97 -13.51 -7.18
N CYS A 796 -11.09 -14.14 -6.86
CA CYS A 796 -11.57 -15.22 -7.69
C CYS A 796 -12.32 -14.67 -8.91
N VAL A 797 -11.80 -14.96 -10.10
CA VAL A 797 -12.24 -14.28 -11.34
C VAL A 797 -12.65 -15.25 -12.44
N ASN A 798 -13.49 -14.77 -13.35
CA ASN A 798 -13.93 -15.49 -14.55
C ASN A 798 -14.63 -16.83 -14.24
N ASN A 799 -15.36 -16.91 -13.12
CA ASN A 799 -16.07 -18.12 -12.74
C ASN A 799 -17.54 -18.07 -13.18
N ILE A 800 -18.09 -19.25 -13.48
CA ILE A 800 -19.50 -19.46 -13.80
C ILE A 800 -20.14 -20.23 -12.63
N ILE A 801 -21.18 -19.66 -12.04
CA ILE A 801 -21.96 -20.26 -10.95
C ILE A 801 -23.41 -20.33 -11.42
N ARG A 802 -23.88 -21.50 -11.86
CA ARG A 802 -25.20 -21.63 -12.49
C ARG A 802 -26.01 -22.84 -12.10
N ASN A 803 -27.33 -22.75 -12.18
CA ASN A 803 -28.24 -23.89 -11.96
C ASN A 803 -28.04 -24.59 -10.59
N ASN A 804 -27.43 -23.93 -9.60
CA ASN A 804 -27.23 -24.52 -8.28
C ASN A 804 -28.46 -24.27 -7.40
N ARG A 805 -28.71 -25.17 -6.45
CA ARG A 805 -29.68 -24.99 -5.37
C ARG A 805 -28.91 -24.78 -4.08
N SER A 806 -28.91 -23.55 -3.54
CA SER A 806 -28.22 -23.22 -2.29
C SER A 806 -29.20 -22.74 -1.23
N TYR A 807 -29.41 -23.55 -0.19
CA TYR A 807 -30.51 -23.27 0.75
C TYR A 807 -30.21 -23.63 2.20
N ASN A 808 -30.86 -22.93 3.13
CA ASN A 808 -30.77 -23.18 4.57
C ASN A 808 -29.31 -23.26 5.10
N ASN A 809 -28.41 -22.44 4.56
CA ASN A 809 -27.06 -22.27 5.11
C ASN A 809 -27.10 -21.16 6.18
N ALA A 810 -26.25 -21.27 7.19
CA ALA A 810 -26.32 -20.40 8.37
C ALA A 810 -26.12 -18.91 8.04
N LEU A 811 -25.33 -18.59 7.00
CA LEU A 811 -25.15 -17.22 6.50
C LEU A 811 -25.68 -17.06 5.07
N HIS A 812 -24.86 -17.22 4.03
CA HIS A 812 -25.25 -16.79 2.68
C HIS A 812 -25.40 -17.99 1.76
N GLY A 813 -26.34 -17.92 0.82
CA GLY A 813 -26.46 -18.94 -0.21
C GLY A 813 -25.25 -18.89 -1.15
N ILE A 814 -25.07 -17.75 -1.81
CA ILE A 814 -23.94 -17.50 -2.71
C ILE A 814 -23.24 -16.19 -2.33
N MET A 815 -21.91 -16.21 -2.20
CA MET A 815 -21.11 -15.02 -1.87
C MET A 815 -19.93 -14.81 -2.82
N LEU A 816 -19.74 -13.58 -3.29
CA LEU A 816 -18.53 -13.10 -3.96
C LEU A 816 -17.80 -12.12 -3.04
N ASP A 817 -16.66 -12.52 -2.47
CA ASP A 817 -15.90 -11.78 -1.45
C ASP A 817 -14.54 -11.29 -1.96
N ARG A 818 -14.18 -10.04 -1.62
CA ARG A 818 -12.82 -9.48 -1.76
C ARG A 818 -12.25 -9.54 -3.18
N GLU A 819 -12.71 -8.65 -4.04
CA GLU A 819 -12.20 -8.47 -5.41
C GLU A 819 -12.43 -9.70 -6.30
N SER A 820 -13.42 -10.54 -5.95
CA SER A 820 -13.87 -11.66 -6.78
C SER A 820 -14.73 -11.11 -7.92
N ASN A 821 -14.04 -10.65 -8.96
CA ASN A 821 -14.60 -9.85 -10.04
C ASN A 821 -14.86 -10.67 -11.31
N ASN A 822 -15.66 -10.14 -12.22
CA ASN A 822 -15.91 -10.74 -13.52
C ASN A 822 -16.45 -12.19 -13.45
N ASN A 823 -17.34 -12.45 -12.50
CA ASN A 823 -18.03 -13.72 -12.35
C ASN A 823 -19.47 -13.63 -12.86
N SER A 824 -20.00 -14.76 -13.32
CA SER A 824 -21.39 -14.89 -13.76
C SER A 824 -22.15 -15.81 -12.82
N VAL A 825 -23.18 -15.29 -12.15
CA VAL A 825 -24.04 -16.02 -11.21
C VAL A 825 -25.46 -16.03 -11.76
N TYR A 826 -25.91 -17.16 -12.31
CA TYR A 826 -27.20 -17.19 -12.99
C TYR A 826 -27.99 -18.49 -12.92
N ASN A 827 -29.30 -18.43 -13.10
CA ASN A 827 -30.19 -19.59 -13.03
C ASN A 827 -30.10 -20.37 -11.69
N ASN A 828 -29.63 -19.76 -10.61
CA ASN A 828 -29.54 -20.43 -9.31
C ASN A 828 -30.84 -20.29 -8.54
N TYR A 829 -31.16 -21.31 -7.73
CA TYR A 829 -32.23 -21.30 -6.75
C TYR A 829 -31.63 -21.12 -5.35
N VAL A 830 -31.98 -20.02 -4.67
CA VAL A 830 -31.35 -19.64 -3.41
C VAL A 830 -32.41 -19.32 -2.35
N GLN A 831 -32.46 -20.10 -1.26
CA GLN A 831 -33.57 -20.04 -0.30
C GLN A 831 -33.17 -20.15 1.19
N GLY A 832 -33.83 -19.43 2.09
CA GLY A 832 -33.74 -19.68 3.53
C GLY A 832 -32.39 -19.33 4.16
N ASN A 833 -31.61 -18.43 3.55
CA ASN A 833 -30.32 -17.97 4.05
C ASN A 833 -30.45 -16.55 4.65
N VAL A 834 -29.43 -16.07 5.38
CA VAL A 834 -29.34 -14.67 5.86
C VAL A 834 -29.26 -13.67 4.70
N ASP A 835 -28.39 -13.92 3.73
CA ASP A 835 -28.44 -13.23 2.45
C ASP A 835 -28.52 -14.30 1.37
N GLY A 836 -29.41 -14.14 0.38
CA GLY A 836 -29.47 -15.06 -0.74
C GLY A 836 -28.17 -15.00 -1.55
N ILE A 837 -27.96 -13.87 -2.24
CA ILE A 837 -26.73 -13.60 -2.99
C ILE A 837 -26.06 -12.35 -2.44
N ALA A 838 -24.79 -12.45 -2.07
CA ALA A 838 -24.02 -11.37 -1.45
C ALA A 838 -22.75 -11.02 -2.25
N LEU A 839 -22.54 -9.74 -2.52
CA LEU A 839 -21.31 -9.21 -3.11
C LEU A 839 -20.66 -8.26 -2.11
N TRP A 840 -19.43 -8.58 -1.72
CA TRP A 840 -18.64 -7.81 -0.77
C TRP A 840 -17.34 -7.37 -1.44
N ARG A 841 -17.19 -6.06 -1.70
CA ARG A 841 -16.01 -5.50 -2.39
C ARG A 841 -15.68 -6.28 -3.67
N SER A 842 -16.68 -6.60 -4.48
CA SER A 842 -16.55 -7.40 -5.69
C SER A 842 -17.28 -6.71 -6.83
N ASP A 843 -16.59 -6.52 -7.94
CA ASP A 843 -16.95 -5.61 -9.02
C ASP A 843 -17.12 -6.37 -10.35
N LEU A 844 -17.82 -5.75 -11.31
CA LEU A 844 -17.94 -6.27 -12.68
C LEU A 844 -18.56 -7.68 -12.76
N ASN A 845 -19.43 -8.05 -11.83
CA ASN A 845 -20.12 -9.34 -11.84
C ASN A 845 -21.50 -9.23 -12.50
N ALA A 846 -21.91 -10.31 -13.16
CA ALA A 846 -23.23 -10.47 -13.75
C ALA A 846 -24.07 -11.42 -12.89
N ILE A 847 -25.17 -10.93 -12.32
CA ILE A 847 -26.09 -11.70 -11.46
C ILE A 847 -27.47 -11.73 -12.12
N TYR A 848 -27.88 -12.85 -12.73
CA TYR A 848 -29.11 -12.83 -13.53
C TYR A 848 -29.91 -14.12 -13.58
N ASN A 849 -31.21 -14.04 -13.90
CA ASN A 849 -32.10 -15.21 -13.95
C ASN A 849 -32.10 -16.08 -12.68
N ASN A 850 -31.74 -15.54 -11.51
CA ASN A 850 -31.75 -16.30 -10.26
C ASN A 850 -33.13 -16.22 -9.60
N GLN A 851 -33.53 -17.31 -8.94
CA GLN A 851 -34.67 -17.36 -8.03
C GLN A 851 -34.16 -17.23 -6.59
N VAL A 852 -34.35 -16.07 -5.98
CA VAL A 852 -33.89 -15.73 -4.63
C VAL A 852 -35.10 -15.60 -3.73
N ILE A 853 -35.41 -16.66 -2.98
CA ILE A 853 -36.73 -16.88 -2.36
C ILE A 853 -36.58 -16.98 -0.83
N GLU A 854 -37.43 -16.32 -0.04
CA GLU A 854 -37.54 -16.52 1.42
C GLU A 854 -36.18 -16.45 2.16
N ASN A 855 -35.33 -15.49 1.81
CA ASN A 855 -34.09 -15.21 2.55
C ASN A 855 -34.33 -14.05 3.54
N GLN A 856 -33.49 -13.87 4.56
CA GLN A 856 -33.62 -12.68 5.41
C GLN A 856 -33.42 -11.40 4.57
N ARG A 857 -32.46 -11.43 3.65
CA ARG A 857 -32.23 -10.43 2.60
C ARG A 857 -31.99 -11.15 1.27
N GLY A 858 -32.54 -10.65 0.17
CA GLY A 858 -32.42 -11.28 -1.15
C GLY A 858 -31.03 -11.13 -1.77
N ILE A 859 -30.79 -10.02 -2.46
CA ILE A 859 -29.51 -9.70 -3.09
C ILE A 859 -28.87 -8.50 -2.38
N ARG A 860 -27.65 -8.66 -1.88
CA ARG A 860 -26.93 -7.65 -1.11
C ARG A 860 -25.62 -7.24 -1.78
N LEU A 861 -25.40 -5.94 -1.95
CA LEU A 861 -24.12 -5.37 -2.42
C LEU A 861 -23.59 -4.38 -1.38
N ASN A 862 -22.33 -4.53 -0.97
CA ASN A 862 -21.69 -3.60 -0.03
C ASN A 862 -20.16 -3.48 -0.18
N ARG A 863 -19.56 -2.58 0.62
CA ARG A 863 -18.11 -2.34 0.74
C ARG A 863 -17.46 -1.97 -0.59
N ARG A 864 -18.05 -1.01 -1.30
CA ARG A 864 -17.61 -0.54 -2.62
C ARG A 864 -17.77 -1.56 -3.75
N ALA A 865 -18.62 -2.57 -3.61
CA ALA A 865 -19.04 -3.38 -4.77
C ALA A 865 -19.64 -2.45 -5.84
N ALA A 866 -19.01 -2.42 -7.01
CA ALA A 866 -19.31 -1.47 -8.08
C ALA A 866 -19.36 -2.12 -9.47
N ASP A 867 -20.03 -1.43 -10.40
CA ASP A 867 -20.10 -1.83 -11.80
C ASP A 867 -20.66 -3.26 -12.00
N ASN A 868 -21.48 -3.74 -11.06
CA ASN A 868 -22.16 -5.03 -11.18
C ASN A 868 -23.48 -4.85 -11.93
N VAL A 869 -23.87 -5.88 -12.67
CA VAL A 869 -25.10 -5.91 -13.46
C VAL A 869 -26.00 -7.01 -12.91
N VAL A 870 -27.16 -6.62 -12.37
CA VAL A 870 -28.12 -7.49 -11.71
C VAL A 870 -29.44 -7.41 -12.47
N TYR A 871 -29.83 -8.48 -13.17
CA TYR A 871 -30.98 -8.40 -14.06
C TYR A 871 -31.78 -9.69 -14.21
N ASP A 872 -33.05 -9.60 -14.60
CA ASP A 872 -33.94 -10.75 -14.80
C ASP A 872 -34.04 -11.70 -13.57
N ASN A 873 -33.73 -11.23 -12.36
CA ASN A 873 -33.84 -12.05 -11.15
C ASN A 873 -35.26 -12.00 -10.57
N GLN A 874 -35.73 -13.13 -10.05
CA GLN A 874 -36.94 -13.23 -9.23
C GLN A 874 -36.54 -13.22 -7.75
N ILE A 875 -36.91 -12.17 -7.03
CA ILE A 875 -36.57 -11.95 -5.63
C ILE A 875 -37.86 -11.90 -4.81
N GLN A 876 -38.15 -12.95 -4.06
CA GLN A 876 -39.46 -13.11 -3.43
C GLN A 876 -39.39 -13.38 -1.92
N GLY A 877 -40.28 -12.76 -1.15
CA GLY A 877 -40.55 -13.16 0.22
C GLY A 877 -39.40 -12.89 1.21
N SER A 878 -38.50 -11.95 0.91
CA SER A 878 -37.40 -11.64 1.83
C SER A 878 -37.89 -10.96 3.10
N GLU A 879 -37.48 -11.43 4.28
CA GLU A 879 -37.96 -10.92 5.59
C GLU A 879 -37.67 -9.44 5.80
N GLN A 880 -36.55 -8.96 5.26
CA GLN A 880 -36.12 -7.56 5.34
C GLN A 880 -36.18 -6.88 3.97
N TYR A 881 -35.25 -7.21 3.08
CA TYR A 881 -35.01 -6.46 1.85
C TYR A 881 -34.86 -7.40 0.66
N GLY A 882 -35.54 -7.12 -0.45
CA GLY A 882 -35.32 -7.85 -1.70
C GLY A 882 -33.92 -7.53 -2.25
N VAL A 883 -33.61 -6.26 -2.45
CA VAL A 883 -32.28 -5.76 -2.81
C VAL A 883 -31.78 -4.82 -1.72
N TYR A 884 -30.53 -4.98 -1.27
CA TYR A 884 -29.93 -4.13 -0.24
C TYR A 884 -28.56 -3.58 -0.65
N LEU A 885 -28.45 -2.26 -0.76
CA LEU A 885 -27.23 -1.54 -1.17
C LEU A 885 -26.74 -0.63 -0.04
N TYR A 886 -25.49 -0.77 0.40
CA TYR A 886 -24.91 0.07 1.46
C TYR A 886 -23.37 0.08 1.46
N GLU A 887 -22.74 0.85 2.35
CA GLU A 887 -21.27 0.93 2.48
C GLU A 887 -20.55 1.23 1.14
N GLU A 888 -20.93 2.34 0.50
CA GLU A 888 -20.28 2.89 -0.70
C GLU A 888 -20.40 2.04 -2.00
N SER A 889 -21.36 1.11 -2.08
CA SER A 889 -21.70 0.45 -3.36
C SER A 889 -22.29 1.42 -4.39
N ARG A 890 -21.73 1.45 -5.59
CA ARG A 890 -22.01 2.48 -6.60
C ARG A 890 -21.94 1.94 -8.02
N ALA A 891 -22.54 2.65 -8.96
CA ALA A 891 -22.54 2.30 -10.38
C ALA A 891 -23.05 0.87 -10.66
N ASN A 892 -23.88 0.31 -9.78
CA ASN A 892 -24.50 -0.99 -10.00
C ASN A 892 -25.82 -0.81 -10.76
N TRP A 893 -26.09 -1.74 -11.68
CA TRP A 893 -27.23 -1.70 -12.58
C TRP A 893 -28.23 -2.77 -12.19
N PHE A 894 -29.46 -2.36 -11.93
CA PHE A 894 -30.57 -3.24 -11.60
C PHE A 894 -31.66 -3.05 -12.63
N PHE A 895 -31.91 -4.06 -13.47
CA PHE A 895 -32.98 -3.99 -14.46
C PHE A 895 -33.72 -5.28 -14.74
N ASN A 896 -34.98 -5.17 -15.14
CA ASN A 896 -35.88 -6.31 -15.37
C ASN A 896 -35.97 -7.31 -14.19
N ASN A 897 -35.59 -6.91 -12.97
CA ASN A 897 -35.78 -7.77 -11.81
C ASN A 897 -37.23 -7.71 -11.36
N THR A 898 -37.72 -8.83 -10.84
CA THR A 898 -39.04 -8.96 -10.23
C THR A 898 -38.88 -9.16 -8.73
N ALA A 899 -39.16 -8.13 -7.93
CA ALA A 899 -39.05 -8.14 -6.48
C ALA A 899 -40.44 -8.12 -5.82
N GLN A 900 -40.90 -9.26 -5.32
CA GLN A 900 -42.28 -9.44 -4.85
C GLN A 900 -42.34 -9.85 -3.37
N GLU A 901 -43.32 -9.34 -2.63
CA GLU A 901 -43.63 -9.81 -1.26
C GLU A 901 -42.45 -9.69 -0.27
N ASN A 902 -41.47 -8.84 -0.60
CA ASN A 902 -40.38 -8.49 0.31
C ASN A 902 -40.86 -7.40 1.26
N ARG A 903 -40.37 -7.35 2.50
CA ARG A 903 -40.74 -6.24 3.41
C ARG A 903 -40.40 -4.87 2.82
N VAL A 904 -39.23 -4.73 2.20
CA VAL A 904 -38.90 -3.64 1.27
C VAL A 904 -38.35 -4.25 -0.01
N GLY A 905 -38.83 -3.81 -1.17
CA GLY A 905 -38.33 -4.32 -2.46
C GLY A 905 -36.87 -3.97 -2.68
N PHE A 906 -36.55 -2.68 -2.77
CA PHE A 906 -35.18 -2.15 -2.89
C PHE A 906 -34.89 -1.20 -1.74
N TYR A 907 -33.91 -1.53 -0.90
CA TYR A 907 -33.42 -0.67 0.18
C TYR A 907 -32.05 -0.10 -0.19
N ILE A 908 -31.98 1.21 -0.45
CA ILE A 908 -30.80 1.87 -0.99
C ILE A 908 -30.21 2.83 0.05
N ARG A 909 -28.96 2.55 0.43
CA ARG A 909 -28.10 3.33 1.35
C ARG A 909 -26.71 3.55 0.77
N SER A 910 -26.67 3.80 -0.53
CA SER A 910 -25.43 4.06 -1.24
C SER A 910 -25.69 4.93 -2.47
N LEU A 911 -24.62 5.53 -3.00
CA LEU A 911 -24.70 6.58 -4.02
C LEU A 911 -24.65 6.02 -5.44
N ASN A 912 -25.23 6.75 -6.40
CA ASN A 912 -24.97 6.60 -7.84
C ASN A 912 -25.22 5.20 -8.43
N ASN A 913 -26.33 4.53 -8.09
CA ASN A 913 -26.76 3.28 -8.72
C ASN A 913 -27.93 3.51 -9.67
N TYR A 914 -28.13 2.57 -10.60
CA TYR A 914 -29.14 2.62 -11.64
C TYR A 914 -30.18 1.53 -11.40
N VAL A 915 -31.43 1.91 -11.16
CA VAL A 915 -32.56 1.00 -10.92
C VAL A 915 -33.65 1.31 -11.93
N PHE A 916 -33.75 0.49 -12.97
CA PHE A 916 -34.68 0.75 -14.06
C PHE A 916 -35.41 -0.48 -14.60
N ASP A 917 -36.62 -0.30 -15.13
CA ASP A 917 -37.40 -1.39 -15.73
C ASP A 917 -37.66 -2.60 -14.78
N ASN A 918 -37.61 -2.40 -13.45
CA ASN A 918 -37.90 -3.47 -12.48
C ASN A 918 -39.39 -3.52 -12.13
N THR A 919 -39.90 -4.70 -11.84
CA THR A 919 -41.24 -4.89 -11.27
C THR A 919 -41.10 -5.16 -9.78
N VAL A 920 -41.68 -4.28 -8.94
CA VAL A 920 -41.58 -4.37 -7.49
C VAL A 920 -42.96 -4.30 -6.88
N SER A 921 -43.34 -5.32 -6.11
CA SER A 921 -44.70 -5.40 -5.58
C SER A 921 -44.82 -5.89 -4.15
N GLY A 922 -45.79 -5.34 -3.42
CA GLY A 922 -46.08 -5.68 -2.03
C GLY A 922 -45.11 -5.06 -1.02
N GLY A 923 -45.30 -5.36 0.27
CA GLY A 923 -44.43 -4.89 1.35
C GLY A 923 -44.68 -3.46 1.83
N GLN A 924 -43.82 -3.00 2.75
CA GLN A 924 -43.88 -1.65 3.34
C GLN A 924 -43.45 -0.58 2.33
N SER A 925 -42.42 -0.85 1.54
CA SER A 925 -41.97 0.08 0.51
C SER A 925 -41.47 -0.67 -0.71
N ALA A 926 -41.89 -0.27 -1.91
CA ALA A 926 -41.35 -0.88 -3.12
C ALA A 926 -39.87 -0.48 -3.27
N ILE A 927 -39.57 0.83 -3.25
CA ILE A 927 -38.19 1.34 -3.21
C ILE A 927 -38.06 2.34 -2.06
N TYR A 928 -37.01 2.18 -1.24
CA TYR A 928 -36.70 3.02 -0.10
C TYR A 928 -35.28 3.58 -0.21
N LEU A 929 -35.17 4.92 -0.22
CA LEU A 929 -33.91 5.64 -0.29
C LEU A 929 -33.65 6.37 1.03
N THR A 930 -32.49 6.06 1.62
CA THR A 930 -31.98 6.69 2.86
C THR A 930 -31.33 8.06 2.57
N PRO A 931 -31.02 8.88 3.60
CA PRO A 931 -30.29 10.14 3.41
C PRO A 931 -28.93 10.00 2.72
N GLU A 932 -28.28 8.85 2.82
CA GLU A 932 -26.97 8.57 2.21
C GLU A 932 -27.07 8.07 0.76
N ALA A 933 -28.26 8.08 0.15
CA ALA A 933 -28.52 7.52 -1.17
C ALA A 933 -28.60 8.58 -2.29
N ALA A 934 -27.84 9.67 -2.22
CA ALA A 934 -27.83 10.68 -3.28
C ALA A 934 -27.34 10.14 -4.65
N GLY A 935 -27.86 10.73 -5.73
CA GLY A 935 -27.41 10.50 -7.12
C GLY A 935 -27.84 9.16 -7.73
N ASN A 936 -28.73 8.40 -7.10
CA ASN A 936 -29.31 7.21 -7.73
C ASN A 936 -30.30 7.61 -8.84
N GLN A 937 -30.37 6.78 -9.89
CA GLN A 937 -31.32 6.93 -10.98
C GLN A 937 -32.38 5.84 -10.91
N ILE A 938 -33.63 6.22 -10.70
CA ILE A 938 -34.77 5.33 -10.50
C ILE A 938 -35.80 5.59 -11.60
N ALA A 939 -35.85 4.76 -12.65
CA ALA A 939 -36.71 5.04 -13.80
C ALA A 939 -37.46 3.84 -14.39
N ARG A 940 -38.67 4.05 -14.90
CA ARG A 940 -39.49 3.00 -15.57
C ARG A 940 -39.75 1.74 -14.74
N ASN A 941 -39.68 1.83 -13.41
CA ASN A 941 -40.04 0.71 -12.56
C ASN A 941 -41.56 0.62 -12.41
N GLN A 942 -42.10 -0.60 -12.35
CA GLN A 942 -43.50 -0.87 -12.00
C GLN A 942 -43.57 -1.12 -10.50
N LEU A 943 -44.12 -0.17 -9.74
CA LEU A 943 -44.16 -0.19 -8.28
C LEU A 943 -45.62 -0.36 -7.83
N THR A 944 -45.98 -1.57 -7.39
CA THR A 944 -47.40 -1.94 -7.22
C THR A 944 -47.76 -2.57 -5.88
N GLY A 945 -48.87 -2.19 -5.27
CA GLY A 945 -49.42 -2.91 -4.11
C GLY A 945 -48.63 -2.79 -2.79
N SER A 946 -47.73 -1.81 -2.65
CA SER A 946 -46.97 -1.55 -1.42
C SER A 946 -47.66 -0.49 -0.54
N GLU A 947 -47.31 -0.42 0.76
CA GLU A 947 -47.77 0.72 1.59
C GLU A 947 -47.23 2.05 1.05
N THR A 948 -45.99 2.07 0.59
CA THR A 948 -45.38 3.20 -0.13
C THR A 948 -44.72 2.71 -1.41
N GLY A 949 -45.01 3.32 -2.56
CA GLY A 949 -44.30 3.01 -3.80
C GLY A 949 -42.83 3.42 -3.71
N LEU A 950 -42.58 4.72 -3.59
CA LEU A 950 -41.23 5.28 -3.46
C LEU A 950 -41.09 6.11 -2.17
N TYR A 951 -40.21 5.70 -1.27
CA TYR A 951 -39.93 6.41 -0.03
C TYR A 951 -38.58 7.14 -0.15
N LEU A 952 -38.59 8.48 -0.03
CA LEU A 952 -37.42 9.35 -0.25
C LEU A 952 -37.01 10.10 1.03
N LYS A 953 -35.78 9.85 1.51
CA LYS A 953 -35.16 10.58 2.64
C LYS A 953 -33.95 11.44 2.25
N THR A 954 -33.66 11.60 0.97
CA THR A 954 -32.49 12.32 0.44
C THR A 954 -32.92 13.43 -0.53
N ALA A 955 -32.00 14.35 -0.84
CA ALA A 955 -32.21 15.58 -1.61
C ALA A 955 -32.23 15.33 -3.14
N PRO A 956 -32.65 16.30 -3.96
CA PRO A 956 -33.29 16.06 -5.26
C PRO A 956 -32.35 15.89 -6.47
N ASP A 957 -31.11 15.47 -6.25
CA ASP A 957 -30.15 15.17 -7.34
C ASP A 957 -30.39 13.78 -7.97
N GLU A 958 -31.54 13.16 -7.68
CA GLU A 958 -31.96 11.83 -8.14
C GLU A 958 -32.80 11.95 -9.42
N LEU A 959 -32.45 11.19 -10.46
CA LEU A 959 -33.29 11.07 -11.64
C LEU A 959 -34.42 10.08 -11.35
N ILE A 960 -35.61 10.58 -11.00
CA ILE A 960 -36.82 9.77 -10.83
C ILE A 960 -37.75 10.05 -12.01
N ALA A 961 -37.84 9.13 -12.97
CA ALA A 961 -38.59 9.36 -14.21
C ALA A 961 -39.39 8.13 -14.67
N ASP A 962 -40.57 8.34 -15.25
CA ASP A 962 -41.37 7.29 -15.92
C ASP A 962 -41.73 6.05 -15.08
N ASN A 963 -41.65 6.10 -13.74
CA ASN A 963 -42.10 5.00 -12.89
C ASN A 963 -43.63 4.88 -12.90
N ILE A 964 -44.13 3.64 -12.97
CA ILE A 964 -45.56 3.31 -12.98
C ILE A 964 -45.96 2.91 -11.55
N PHE A 965 -46.93 3.61 -10.98
CA PHE A 965 -47.45 3.33 -9.64
C PHE A 965 -48.89 2.83 -9.73
N GLN A 966 -49.19 1.69 -9.13
CA GLN A 966 -50.55 1.12 -9.12
C GLN A 966 -50.87 0.47 -7.76
N ASN A 967 -52.09 0.69 -7.24
CA ASN A 967 -52.58 0.03 -6.03
C ASN A 967 -51.69 0.18 -4.77
N ASN A 968 -50.82 1.20 -4.71
CA ASN A 968 -50.09 1.51 -3.48
C ASN A 968 -50.98 2.34 -2.55
N ARG A 969 -50.80 2.22 -1.23
CA ARG A 969 -51.51 3.11 -0.28
C ARG A 969 -51.03 4.56 -0.43
N GLU A 970 -49.73 4.76 -0.63
CA GLU A 970 -49.12 6.05 -0.95
C GLU A 970 -48.12 5.84 -2.09
N ASN A 971 -48.27 6.57 -3.20
CA ASN A 971 -47.36 6.35 -4.33
C ASN A 971 -45.94 6.83 -4.02
N ILE A 972 -45.78 8.01 -3.42
CA ILE A 972 -44.49 8.61 -3.10
C ILE A 972 -44.58 9.32 -1.75
N ARG A 973 -43.61 9.04 -0.86
CA ARG A 973 -43.49 9.68 0.46
C ARG A 973 -42.15 10.41 0.60
N PHE A 974 -42.18 11.62 1.14
CA PHE A 974 -41.00 12.44 1.49
C PHE A 974 -40.96 12.66 3.01
N THR A 975 -39.78 12.74 3.63
CA THR A 975 -39.65 13.07 5.06
C THR A 975 -39.51 14.56 5.36
N GLU A 976 -40.01 14.98 6.53
CA GLU A 976 -39.89 16.35 7.06
C GLU A 976 -38.45 16.81 7.36
N ASP A 977 -37.45 15.92 7.34
CA ASP A 977 -36.03 16.30 7.50
C ASP A 977 -35.44 17.10 6.33
N TRP A 978 -36.20 17.28 5.23
CA TRP A 978 -35.87 18.28 4.20
C TRP A 978 -35.85 19.73 4.74
N TYR A 979 -36.44 19.98 5.90
CA TYR A 979 -36.70 21.32 6.43
C TYR A 979 -35.67 21.84 7.45
N SER A 980 -34.72 21.02 7.94
CA SER A 980 -33.89 21.39 9.11
C SER A 980 -32.45 21.83 8.79
N GLY A 981 -32.00 21.77 7.53
CA GLY A 981 -30.64 22.16 7.13
C GLY A 981 -30.56 23.54 6.45
N SER A 982 -30.37 24.60 7.23
CA SER A 982 -29.73 25.89 6.90
C SER A 982 -29.65 26.37 5.42
N VAL A 983 -30.75 26.36 4.66
CA VAL A 983 -30.83 27.10 3.38
C VAL A 983 -31.88 28.20 3.52
N THR A 984 -31.43 29.37 3.94
CA THR A 984 -32.13 30.62 3.78
C THR A 984 -32.20 30.99 2.30
N GLN A 985 -33.22 30.48 1.60
CA GLN A 985 -33.77 31.17 0.43
C GLN A 985 -35.29 31.29 0.58
N PRO A 986 -35.83 32.50 0.84
CA PRO A 986 -37.26 32.72 0.84
C PRO A 986 -37.76 32.83 -0.61
N GLY A 987 -38.76 32.04 -0.99
CA GLY A 987 -39.59 32.41 -2.15
C GLY A 987 -40.18 31.32 -3.04
N LEU A 988 -39.87 30.03 -2.89
CA LEU A 988 -40.49 28.99 -3.76
C LEU A 988 -41.50 28.14 -2.98
N SER A 989 -42.76 28.19 -3.42
CA SER A 989 -43.87 27.41 -2.87
C SER A 989 -43.64 25.91 -3.09
N TYR A 990 -44.20 25.08 -2.18
CA TYR A 990 -44.16 23.61 -2.23
C TYR A 990 -44.49 23.07 -3.64
N LEU A 991 -45.51 23.66 -4.30
CA LEU A 991 -46.00 23.25 -5.60
C LEU A 991 -45.02 23.55 -6.76
N GLU A 992 -44.22 24.61 -6.68
CA GLU A 992 -43.27 25.00 -7.72
C GLU A 992 -41.98 24.17 -7.70
N ARG A 993 -41.55 23.72 -6.52
CA ARG A 993 -40.48 22.72 -6.41
C ARG A 993 -41.00 21.38 -6.91
N PHE A 994 -42.19 20.97 -6.49
CA PHE A 994 -42.85 19.74 -6.92
C PHE A 994 -43.05 19.64 -8.46
N ARG A 995 -43.43 20.75 -9.12
CA ARG A 995 -43.65 20.80 -10.58
C ARG A 995 -42.38 20.81 -11.42
N ARG A 996 -41.24 21.25 -10.89
CA ARG A 996 -39.95 21.24 -11.63
C ARG A 996 -39.32 19.85 -11.71
N TYR A 997 -39.65 18.93 -10.81
CA TYR A 997 -39.05 17.59 -10.75
C TYR A 997 -39.85 16.50 -11.47
N PHE A 998 -41.16 16.67 -11.64
CA PHE A 998 -42.01 15.74 -12.39
C PHE A 998 -42.23 16.20 -13.84
N ALA A 999 -41.21 16.02 -14.68
CA ALA A 999 -41.43 15.93 -16.13
C ALA A 999 -41.73 14.47 -16.48
N VAL A 1000 -43.03 14.17 -16.61
CA VAL A 1000 -43.62 12.90 -17.08
C VAL A 1000 -43.60 11.73 -16.07
N THR A 1001 -44.57 11.73 -15.16
CA THR A 1001 -45.18 10.49 -14.66
C THR A 1001 -46.47 10.26 -15.44
N ARG A 1002 -46.59 9.15 -16.16
CA ARG A 1002 -47.90 8.70 -16.68
C ARG A 1002 -48.68 8.07 -15.53
N LEU A 1003 -49.39 8.91 -14.77
CA LEU A 1003 -50.46 8.47 -13.89
C LEU A 1003 -51.60 7.94 -14.76
N TRP A 1004 -51.67 6.63 -14.99
CA TRP A 1004 -52.91 6.00 -15.45
C TRP A 1004 -53.85 5.89 -14.25
N ALA A 1005 -54.51 7.00 -13.93
CA ALA A 1005 -55.66 7.00 -13.05
C ALA A 1005 -56.83 6.36 -13.80
N GLN A 1006 -57.14 5.10 -13.50
CA GLN A 1006 -58.47 4.55 -13.72
C GLN A 1006 -59.13 4.28 -12.37
N ALA A 1007 -59.99 5.24 -11.99
CA ALA A 1007 -61.00 5.23 -10.92
C ALA A 1007 -60.48 5.02 -9.47
N ALA A 1008 -60.79 5.84 -8.48
CA ALA A 1008 -61.92 6.75 -8.30
C ALA A 1008 -61.54 7.93 -7.39
N VAL A 1009 -62.34 8.99 -7.53
CA VAL A 1009 -62.44 10.17 -6.69
C VAL A 1009 -62.68 9.77 -5.22
N GLU A 1010 -61.72 10.06 -4.34
CA GLU A 1010 -61.85 10.67 -2.99
C GLU A 1010 -60.49 10.72 -2.27
#